data_AF-A0A545BBP9-F1
#
_entry.id   AF-A0A545BBP9-F1
#
_cell.length_a   1.000
_cell.length_b   1.000
_cell.length_c   1.000
_cell.angle_alpha   90.00
_cell.angle_beta   90.00
_cell.angle_gamma   90.00
#
_symmetry.space_group_name_H-M   'P 1'
#
loop_
_entity.id
_entity.type
_entity.pdbx_description
1 polymer ?
#
loop_
_entity_poly.entity_id
_entity_poly.type
_entity_poly.pdbx_seq_one_letter_code
_entity_poly.pdbx_strand_id
1 'polypeptide(L)'
;MSSLALNENEDGRGLLAKLMGTVRPEFRPEIVIPAPGSLVFNTEPCRIDKCERQRTVKGFCKSHYKRWLDQGRPELESFLASPGPLPVGDGPLAACTVTWCRFGSARRGLCISHHGFFSRSSETDVNKWLATLSPEPATERPECRLAFCDLWAQGNSPLCLNHKSRWHAIGTPDIDEFVARCESVGLDRFDFRCLADRPQLRLELQHALQCRHDERRASTRSSVVTPVIRLLTDSGVTSLLEWNLGQWAAFYSAGRVGRSHRHNGQLAFLRFAYTRLEDLAAGTGWESEYSRDVWALHRLGYTDTRGTLRFDKIPQPWLRTMAKRFIRWRLTSGREIIQARIDLLALNRFAAFLAHTIPHSDGPDCIDRGILERFLAELARDKRAVTSRGRDISSLNAFFAAIRRHDRAKDLPASANFYPEDFPRPAKRLPRALADHIMAQLDQPENLGKWTSPDSRLLTLILMRCGLRVGDACNLVSDGVVRDGDGAPYLRYMNRKMKREALVPLDEEVHTAILDQQRRVRERFPEGSNWLFPAPKMNPDGAKPLTTHSYRGQLEDWLERCDIRDEHGQEVRLTPHQWRHTFGTTLINRDVPQEVVRVLLDHTSAEMTAHYARLHDTTVRRHWEKARKVNINGDTITIDPQGPLAEASWAKQRLGRATQSLPNGFCGLPVQKTCPHANACLTCPMFVTTAEFLPQHQEQRRQTVQILSAAEARGQTRLIEMNQAVLHNLDRIIDSLDDTAPAEAAG
;
A
#
# COMPACT_ATOMS: atom_id res chain seq x y z
N MET A 1 -36.91 -8.14 -38.42
CA MET A 1 -37.19 -6.76 -38.84
C MET A 1 -38.19 -6.14 -37.87
N SER A 2 -37.70 -5.34 -36.92
CA SER A 2 -38.40 -4.20 -36.36
C SER A 2 -37.31 -3.35 -35.69
N SER A 3 -37.11 -2.16 -36.23
CA SER A 3 -36.05 -1.22 -35.92
C SER A 3 -36.22 -0.68 -34.49
N LEU A 4 -35.38 -1.12 -33.55
CA LEU A 4 -35.14 -0.40 -32.31
C LEU A 4 -34.24 0.79 -32.67
N ALA A 5 -34.91 1.89 -32.99
CA ALA A 5 -34.30 3.20 -33.10
C ALA A 5 -33.41 3.44 -31.87
N LEU A 6 -32.19 3.88 -32.15
CA LEU A 6 -31.31 4.52 -31.18
C LEU A 6 -32.16 5.60 -30.48
N ASN A 7 -32.33 5.49 -29.16
CA ASN A 7 -32.80 6.59 -28.33
C ASN A 7 -31.72 7.68 -28.36
N GLU A 8 -31.70 8.44 -29.46
CA GLU A 8 -31.26 9.82 -29.47
C GLU A 8 -32.33 10.64 -28.74
N ASN A 9 -31.90 11.37 -27.71
CA ASN A 9 -32.59 12.56 -27.18
C ASN A 9 -33.90 12.38 -26.40
N GLU A 10 -33.83 11.88 -25.17
CA GLU A 10 -34.85 12.17 -24.13
C GLU A 10 -34.27 12.80 -22.85
N ASP A 11 -33.20 13.60 -22.98
CA ASP A 11 -32.88 14.66 -22.03
C ASP A 11 -32.07 15.76 -22.74
N GLY A 12 -32.80 16.64 -23.44
CA GLY A 12 -32.31 17.66 -24.38
C GLY A 12 -31.52 18.83 -23.76
N ARG A 13 -30.46 18.53 -23.01
CA ARG A 13 -29.38 19.48 -22.71
C ARG A 13 -28.08 18.82 -23.15
N GLY A 14 -27.59 19.19 -24.34
CA GLY A 14 -26.31 18.71 -24.86
C GLY A 14 -25.16 18.89 -23.85
N LEU A 15 -24.02 18.22 -24.07
CA LEU A 15 -22.87 18.26 -23.17
C LEU A 15 -22.46 19.70 -22.80
N LEU A 16 -22.50 20.62 -23.76
CA LEU A 16 -22.26 22.04 -23.54
C LEU A 16 -23.23 22.66 -22.52
N ALA A 17 -24.53 22.38 -22.62
CA ALA A 17 -25.53 22.89 -21.67
C ALA A 17 -25.31 22.31 -20.26
N LYS A 18 -24.92 21.02 -20.16
CA LYS A 18 -24.53 20.41 -18.87
C LYS A 18 -23.29 21.10 -18.29
N LEU A 19 -22.27 21.38 -19.11
CA LEU A 19 -21.07 22.10 -18.70
C LEU A 19 -21.38 23.52 -18.23
N MET A 20 -22.19 24.27 -18.97
CA MET A 20 -22.62 25.62 -18.60
C MET A 20 -23.42 25.66 -17.29
N GLY A 21 -24.20 24.62 -17.00
CA GLY A 21 -24.89 24.49 -15.71
C GLY A 21 -23.99 24.06 -14.55
N THR A 22 -22.87 23.38 -14.84
CA THR A 22 -22.04 22.72 -13.81
C THR A 22 -20.78 23.49 -13.45
N VAL A 23 -20.11 24.12 -14.42
CA VAL A 23 -18.86 24.86 -14.19
C VAL A 23 -19.20 26.18 -13.50
N ARG A 24 -18.68 26.40 -12.28
CA ARG A 24 -18.95 27.57 -11.46
C ARG A 24 -18.20 28.82 -11.97
N PRO A 25 -18.74 30.03 -11.74
CA PRO A 25 -18.19 31.27 -12.29
C PRO A 25 -16.69 31.47 -12.05
N GLU A 26 -16.15 31.04 -10.90
CA GLU A 26 -14.73 31.19 -10.57
C GLU A 26 -13.78 30.34 -11.43
N PHE A 27 -14.28 29.30 -12.09
CA PHE A 27 -13.49 28.45 -13.02
C PHE A 27 -13.69 28.83 -14.50
N ARG A 28 -14.65 29.69 -14.83
CA ARG A 28 -14.96 30.11 -16.21
C ARG A 28 -13.99 31.11 -16.86
N PRO A 29 -13.21 31.93 -16.14
CA PRO A 29 -12.29 32.88 -16.78
C PRO A 29 -11.31 32.19 -17.73
N GLU A 30 -10.88 32.92 -18.76
CA GLU A 30 -9.85 32.45 -19.70
C GLU A 30 -8.50 32.21 -19.05
N ILE A 31 -8.24 32.92 -17.95
CA ILE A 31 -7.08 32.73 -17.10
C ILE A 31 -7.59 32.45 -15.69
N VAL A 32 -7.36 31.25 -15.20
CA VAL A 32 -7.71 30.86 -13.82
C VAL A 32 -6.43 30.91 -12.98
N ILE A 33 -6.44 31.78 -11.96
CA ILE A 33 -5.37 31.91 -10.96
C ILE A 33 -6.00 31.55 -9.60
N PRO A 34 -5.71 30.36 -9.05
CA PRO A 34 -6.22 29.99 -7.74
C PRO A 34 -5.61 30.87 -6.64
N ALA A 35 -6.38 31.10 -5.58
CA ALA A 35 -5.92 31.84 -4.41
C ALA A 35 -4.65 31.20 -3.80
N PRO A 36 -3.71 32.01 -3.25
CA PRO A 36 -2.61 31.52 -2.43
C PRO A 36 -3.10 30.58 -1.31
N GLY A 37 -2.36 29.51 -1.02
CA GLY A 37 -2.78 28.49 -0.06
C GLY A 37 -3.87 27.50 -0.52
N SER A 38 -4.41 27.62 -1.75
CA SER A 38 -5.36 26.65 -2.29
C SER A 38 -4.79 25.23 -2.28
N LEU A 39 -5.36 24.40 -1.40
CA LEU A 39 -4.89 23.06 -1.06
C LEU A 39 -4.64 22.16 -2.28
N VAL A 40 -5.52 22.24 -3.28
CA VAL A 40 -5.44 21.42 -4.50
C VAL A 40 -4.44 21.98 -5.49
N PHE A 41 -4.36 23.30 -5.64
CA PHE A 41 -3.47 23.91 -6.63
C PHE A 41 -2.06 24.18 -6.09
N ASN A 42 -1.80 23.82 -4.82
CA ASN A 42 -0.51 23.91 -4.12
C ASN A 42 0.16 25.26 -4.40
N THR A 43 -0.56 26.33 -4.07
CA THR A 43 -0.15 27.73 -4.28
C THR A 43 0.64 28.30 -3.10
N GLU A 44 1.04 27.46 -2.14
CA GLU A 44 1.90 27.92 -1.04
C GLU A 44 3.33 28.24 -1.55
N PRO A 45 3.92 29.33 -1.04
CA PRO A 45 5.27 29.72 -1.40
C PRO A 45 6.32 28.76 -0.83
N CYS A 46 7.56 28.98 -1.23
CA CYS A 46 8.70 28.24 -0.75
C CYS A 46 8.89 28.51 0.74
N ARG A 47 9.33 27.51 1.52
CA ARG A 47 9.67 27.67 2.95
C ARG A 47 10.82 28.66 3.22
N ILE A 48 11.50 29.16 2.19
CA ILE A 48 12.56 30.16 2.35
C ILE A 48 11.89 31.52 2.51
N ASP A 49 12.22 32.24 3.58
CA ASP A 49 11.74 33.59 3.82
C ASP A 49 11.96 34.47 2.57
N LYS A 50 10.94 35.28 2.23
CA LYS A 50 10.92 36.15 1.03
C LYS A 50 10.97 35.43 -0.33
N CYS A 51 10.90 34.10 -0.38
CA CYS A 51 10.82 33.38 -1.65
C CYS A 51 9.37 33.09 -2.04
N GLU A 52 8.84 33.87 -2.97
CA GLU A 52 7.45 33.76 -3.45
C GLU A 52 7.22 32.58 -4.42
N ARG A 53 8.27 31.85 -4.79
CA ARG A 53 8.14 30.70 -5.70
C ARG A 53 7.30 29.60 -5.10
N GLN A 54 6.43 29.03 -5.93
CA GLN A 54 5.68 27.83 -5.60
C GLN A 54 6.58 26.72 -5.05
N ARG A 55 6.21 26.18 -3.88
CA ARG A 55 6.87 25.00 -3.34
C ARG A 55 6.61 23.78 -4.22
N THR A 56 7.64 22.98 -4.43
CA THR A 56 7.60 21.81 -5.30
C THR A 56 7.88 20.51 -4.57
N VAL A 57 9.00 20.40 -3.86
CA VAL A 57 9.47 19.18 -3.18
C VAL A 57 9.96 19.57 -1.79
N LYS A 58 9.52 18.84 -0.75
CA LYS A 58 9.86 19.11 0.67
C LYS A 58 9.62 20.57 1.12
N GLY A 59 8.59 21.22 0.57
CA GLY A 59 8.30 22.63 0.89
C GLY A 59 9.19 23.66 0.19
N PHE A 60 10.11 23.24 -0.69
CA PHE A 60 11.00 24.13 -1.43
C PHE A 60 10.62 24.31 -2.90
N CYS A 61 10.87 25.48 -3.47
CA CYS A 61 10.90 25.66 -4.92
C CYS A 61 12.02 24.83 -5.54
N LYS A 62 11.97 24.58 -6.86
CA LYS A 62 12.96 23.71 -7.54
C LYS A 62 14.41 24.17 -7.33
N SER A 63 14.63 25.49 -7.31
CA SER A 63 15.96 26.08 -7.15
C SER A 63 16.50 25.89 -5.74
N HIS A 64 15.70 26.17 -4.70
CA HIS A 64 16.10 25.95 -3.30
C HIS A 64 16.24 24.45 -2.99
N TYR A 65 15.38 23.61 -3.54
CA TYR A 65 15.51 22.16 -3.40
C TYR A 65 16.81 21.64 -4.02
N LYS A 66 17.16 22.09 -5.23
CA LYS A 66 18.43 21.73 -5.87
C LYS A 66 19.61 22.21 -5.04
N ARG A 67 19.58 23.43 -4.52
CA ARG A 67 20.64 23.97 -3.66
C ARG A 67 20.82 23.14 -2.38
N TRP A 68 19.72 22.76 -1.74
CA TRP A 68 19.74 21.88 -0.57
C TRP A 68 20.37 20.52 -0.89
N LEU A 69 20.12 19.97 -2.09
CA LEU A 69 20.79 18.76 -2.58
C LEU A 69 22.28 19.00 -2.83
N ASP A 70 22.64 20.10 -3.49
CA ASP A 70 24.02 20.45 -3.86
C ASP A 70 24.90 20.72 -2.61
N GLN A 71 24.29 21.13 -1.49
CA GLN A 71 24.95 21.28 -0.18
C GLN A 71 25.05 19.97 0.62
N GLY A 72 24.73 18.82 0.04
CA GLY A 72 24.84 17.53 0.73
C GLY A 72 23.67 17.20 1.66
N ARG A 73 22.49 17.82 1.46
CA ARG A 73 21.28 17.58 2.26
C ARG A 73 21.45 17.90 3.75
N PRO A 74 21.88 19.13 4.11
CA PRO A 74 22.01 19.54 5.50
C PRO A 74 20.69 19.41 6.26
N GLU A 75 20.75 19.42 7.58
CA GLU A 75 19.56 19.47 8.43
C GLU A 75 18.64 20.62 7.99
N LEU A 76 17.33 20.35 7.98
CA LEU A 76 16.36 21.24 7.36
C LEU A 76 16.31 22.62 8.03
N GLU A 77 16.34 22.66 9.36
CA GLU A 77 16.28 23.91 10.13
C GLU A 77 17.56 24.73 9.96
N SER A 78 18.73 24.08 9.89
CA SER A 78 20.01 24.74 9.58
C SER A 78 19.99 25.41 8.19
N PHE A 79 19.45 24.73 7.18
CA PHE A 79 19.34 25.29 5.82
C PHE A 79 18.34 26.45 5.75
N LEU A 80 17.25 26.39 6.52
CA LEU A 80 16.26 27.47 6.57
C LEU A 80 16.80 28.74 7.23
N ALA A 81 17.70 28.59 8.21
CA ALA A 81 18.36 29.71 8.88
C ALA A 81 19.37 30.46 7.99
N SER A 82 20.00 29.79 7.03
CA SER A 82 20.96 30.41 6.09
C SER A 82 20.80 29.86 4.66
N PRO A 83 19.73 30.25 3.96
CA PRO A 83 19.38 29.63 2.69
C PRO A 83 20.22 30.13 1.51
N GLY A 84 20.95 31.24 1.68
CA GLY A 84 21.66 31.95 0.60
C GLY A 84 20.72 32.84 -0.25
N PRO A 85 21.20 33.44 -1.35
CA PRO A 85 20.44 34.43 -2.12
C PRO A 85 19.20 33.85 -2.80
N LEU A 86 18.22 34.71 -3.07
CA LEU A 86 17.04 34.32 -3.86
C LEU A 86 17.49 33.82 -5.24
N PRO A 87 16.85 32.77 -5.79
CA PRO A 87 17.27 32.21 -7.04
C PRO A 87 16.96 33.15 -8.21
N VAL A 88 17.79 33.10 -9.26
CA VAL A 88 17.74 33.98 -10.44
C VAL A 88 16.31 34.12 -10.97
N GLY A 89 15.80 35.34 -11.05
CA GLY A 89 14.46 35.67 -11.54
C GLY A 89 13.52 36.35 -10.52
N ASP A 90 13.84 36.30 -9.22
CA ASP A 90 13.01 36.90 -8.14
C ASP A 90 13.81 37.83 -7.22
N GLY A 91 15.13 37.96 -7.45
CA GLY A 91 15.99 38.91 -6.75
C GLY A 91 16.29 40.12 -7.64
N PRO A 92 16.67 41.27 -7.06
CA PRO A 92 17.12 42.41 -7.84
C PRO A 92 18.27 41.96 -8.76
N LEU A 93 18.08 42.16 -10.06
CA LEU A 93 19.14 41.92 -11.03
C LEU A 93 20.30 42.86 -10.71
N ALA A 94 21.53 42.35 -10.77
CA ALA A 94 22.71 43.17 -10.49
C ALA A 94 22.75 44.37 -11.45
N ALA A 95 22.75 45.57 -10.88
CA ALA A 95 23.02 46.80 -11.63
C ALA A 95 24.51 46.89 -11.97
N CYS A 96 24.84 47.80 -12.88
CA CYS A 96 26.22 48.18 -13.16
C CYS A 96 26.95 48.58 -11.87
N THR A 97 28.22 48.21 -11.73
CA THR A 97 29.04 48.61 -10.57
C THR A 97 29.29 50.13 -10.49
N VAL A 98 28.96 50.89 -11.54
CA VAL A 98 28.98 52.35 -11.54
C VAL A 98 27.79 52.85 -10.72
N THR A 99 28.05 53.57 -9.62
CA THR A 99 27.10 53.89 -8.56
C THR A 99 25.85 54.65 -9.00
N TRP A 100 25.96 55.48 -10.04
CA TRP A 100 24.86 56.27 -10.61
C TRP A 100 24.20 55.62 -11.84
N CYS A 101 24.62 54.40 -12.23
CA CYS A 101 24.11 53.72 -13.42
C CYS A 101 23.21 52.53 -13.05
N ARG A 102 21.90 52.67 -13.30
CA ARG A 102 20.92 51.60 -13.05
C ARG A 102 20.68 50.65 -14.24
N PHE A 103 21.53 50.66 -15.26
CA PHE A 103 21.49 49.59 -16.27
C PHE A 103 21.95 48.24 -15.68
N GLY A 104 21.40 47.14 -16.20
CA GLY A 104 21.82 45.81 -15.79
C GLY A 104 23.29 45.52 -16.09
N SER A 105 23.95 44.84 -15.15
CA SER A 105 25.30 44.33 -15.29
C SER A 105 25.36 43.25 -16.38
N ALA A 106 26.43 43.27 -17.16
CA ALA A 106 26.71 42.31 -18.23
C ALA A 106 28.05 41.61 -18.00
N ARG A 107 29.18 42.26 -18.33
CA ARG A 107 30.53 41.68 -18.22
C ARG A 107 31.35 42.45 -17.19
N ARG A 108 32.08 41.72 -16.33
CA ARG A 108 32.93 42.29 -15.24
C ARG A 108 32.18 43.26 -14.30
N GLY A 109 30.89 43.03 -14.05
CA GLY A 109 30.08 43.93 -13.22
C GLY A 109 29.55 45.19 -13.94
N LEU A 110 29.94 45.43 -15.20
CA LEU A 110 29.60 46.64 -15.94
C LEU A 110 28.47 46.40 -16.95
N CYS A 111 27.65 47.44 -17.21
CA CYS A 111 26.67 47.43 -18.30
C CYS A 111 27.37 47.45 -19.67
N ILE A 112 26.65 47.20 -20.76
CA ILE A 112 27.23 47.14 -22.13
C ILE A 112 28.02 48.41 -22.47
N SER A 113 27.47 49.59 -22.12
CA SER A 113 28.09 50.88 -22.43
C SER A 113 29.39 51.08 -21.62
N HIS A 114 29.33 50.93 -20.30
CA HIS A 114 30.49 51.08 -19.41
C HIS A 114 31.56 50.03 -19.67
N HIS A 115 31.19 48.80 -19.99
CA HIS A 115 32.14 47.79 -20.44
C HIS A 115 32.83 48.24 -21.74
N GLY A 116 32.09 48.85 -22.68
CA GLY A 116 32.65 49.41 -23.91
C GLY A 116 33.64 50.55 -23.65
N PHE A 117 33.32 51.47 -22.73
CA PHE A 117 34.25 52.53 -22.33
C PHE A 117 35.49 52.00 -21.62
N PHE A 118 35.31 51.08 -20.66
CA PHE A 118 36.40 50.40 -19.98
C PHE A 118 37.31 49.65 -20.96
N SER A 119 36.73 48.92 -21.92
CA SER A 119 37.50 48.16 -22.94
C SER A 119 38.31 49.06 -23.88
N ARG A 120 37.95 50.35 -24.02
CA ARG A 120 38.69 51.35 -24.79
C ARG A 120 39.66 52.17 -23.93
N SER A 121 39.62 52.01 -22.61
CA SER A 121 40.55 52.67 -21.70
C SER A 121 41.89 51.93 -21.69
N SER A 122 42.96 52.62 -21.32
CA SER A 122 44.27 52.00 -21.06
C SER A 122 44.33 51.26 -19.72
N GLU A 123 43.28 51.33 -18.90
CA GLU A 123 43.21 50.70 -17.58
C GLU A 123 42.71 49.25 -17.68
N THR A 124 43.34 48.35 -16.92
CA THR A 124 43.04 46.90 -16.95
C THR A 124 42.27 46.43 -15.71
N ASP A 125 42.28 47.24 -14.64
CA ASP A 125 41.54 47.02 -13.40
C ASP A 125 40.25 47.86 -13.39
N VAL A 126 39.11 47.17 -13.29
CA VAL A 126 37.78 47.80 -13.26
C VAL A 126 37.66 48.77 -12.08
N ASN A 127 38.21 48.45 -10.91
CA ASN A 127 38.07 49.31 -9.73
C ASN A 127 38.86 50.61 -9.89
N LYS A 128 40.05 50.56 -10.50
CA LYS A 128 40.83 51.76 -10.81
C LYS A 128 40.15 52.62 -11.85
N TRP A 129 39.59 52.00 -12.89
CA TRP A 129 38.82 52.72 -13.91
C TRP A 129 37.57 53.37 -13.32
N LEU A 130 36.83 52.68 -12.45
CA LEU A 130 35.65 53.23 -11.77
C LEU A 130 35.98 54.51 -10.99
N ALA A 131 37.16 54.59 -10.37
CA ALA A 131 37.61 55.78 -9.63
C ALA A 131 37.87 57.00 -10.54
N THR A 132 38.02 56.80 -11.86
CA THR A 132 38.22 57.89 -12.82
C THR A 132 36.92 58.50 -13.34
N LEU A 133 35.77 57.86 -13.08
CA LEU A 133 34.47 58.29 -13.58
C LEU A 133 33.91 59.44 -12.76
N SER A 134 33.44 60.49 -13.43
CA SER A 134 32.63 61.55 -12.82
C SER A 134 31.14 61.21 -12.91
N PRO A 135 30.31 61.62 -11.93
CA PRO A 135 28.86 61.43 -11.98
C PRO A 135 28.26 62.14 -13.20
N GLU A 136 27.46 61.41 -13.99
CA GLU A 136 26.66 62.00 -15.06
C GLU A 136 25.43 62.71 -14.45
N PRO A 137 24.98 63.86 -14.98
CA PRO A 137 23.75 64.51 -14.50
C PRO A 137 22.56 63.55 -14.57
N ALA A 138 21.68 63.63 -13.57
CA ALA A 138 20.51 62.76 -13.46
C ALA A 138 19.51 63.04 -14.60
N THR A 139 19.68 62.36 -15.73
CA THR A 139 18.64 62.27 -16.75
C THR A 139 17.59 61.27 -16.27
N GLU A 140 16.32 61.68 -16.23
CA GLU A 140 15.22 60.74 -16.05
C GLU A 140 15.23 59.73 -17.20
N ARG A 141 15.40 58.45 -16.85
CA ARG A 141 15.36 57.33 -17.80
C ARG A 141 14.23 56.40 -17.39
N PRO A 142 13.45 55.86 -18.35
CA PRO A 142 12.36 54.95 -18.04
C PRO A 142 12.89 53.69 -17.38
N GLU A 143 12.23 53.26 -16.31
CA GLU A 143 12.52 52.01 -15.62
C GLU A 143 11.93 50.81 -16.37
N CYS A 144 12.40 49.62 -16.02
CA CYS A 144 11.85 48.37 -16.54
C CYS A 144 10.37 48.25 -16.13
N ARG A 145 9.51 47.89 -17.08
CA ARG A 145 8.05 47.75 -16.86
C ARG A 145 7.64 46.70 -15.82
N LEU A 146 8.56 45.86 -15.35
CA LEU A 146 8.28 44.84 -14.34
C LEU A 146 8.36 45.48 -12.96
N ALA A 147 7.27 45.41 -12.17
CA ALA A 147 7.16 46.12 -10.89
C ALA A 147 8.25 45.77 -9.86
N PHE A 148 8.90 44.61 -10.00
CA PHE A 148 9.99 44.15 -9.12
C PHE A 148 11.40 44.46 -9.67
N CYS A 149 11.53 45.24 -10.75
CA CYS A 149 12.81 45.49 -11.41
C CYS A 149 13.17 46.98 -11.49
N ASP A 150 14.07 47.39 -10.61
CA ASP A 150 14.56 48.77 -10.51
C ASP A 150 15.62 49.14 -11.57
N LEU A 151 15.82 48.34 -12.62
CA LEU A 151 16.80 48.62 -13.66
C LEU A 151 16.21 49.51 -14.76
N TRP A 152 17.04 50.34 -15.39
CA TRP A 152 16.60 51.13 -16.55
C TRP A 152 16.29 50.25 -17.76
N ALA A 153 15.23 50.64 -18.48
CA ALA A 153 14.85 50.08 -19.76
C ALA A 153 15.92 50.39 -20.83
N GLN A 154 16.11 49.49 -21.81
CA GLN A 154 17.20 49.63 -22.79
C GLN A 154 16.70 49.71 -24.24
N GLY A 155 17.11 50.77 -24.93
CA GLY A 155 16.70 51.08 -26.30
C GLY A 155 15.21 51.40 -26.37
N ASN A 156 14.52 50.93 -27.41
CA ASN A 156 13.08 51.14 -27.59
C ASN A 156 12.20 50.11 -26.84
N SER A 157 12.81 49.25 -26.03
CA SER A 157 12.10 48.22 -25.27
C SER A 157 11.74 48.79 -23.89
N PRO A 158 10.50 48.62 -23.39
CA PRO A 158 10.14 49.02 -22.03
C PRO A 158 10.69 48.05 -20.95
N LEU A 159 11.64 47.18 -21.32
CA LEU A 159 12.27 46.18 -20.45
C LEU A 159 13.78 46.44 -20.36
N CYS A 160 14.38 46.11 -19.22
CA CYS A 160 15.84 46.07 -19.08
C CYS A 160 16.45 44.97 -19.97
N LEU A 161 17.77 44.99 -20.19
CA LEU A 161 18.47 44.04 -21.07
C LEU A 161 18.16 42.56 -20.79
N ASN A 162 18.16 42.19 -19.51
CA ASN A 162 17.97 40.81 -19.07
C ASN A 162 16.53 40.35 -19.32
N HIS A 163 15.55 41.19 -18.99
CA HIS A 163 14.14 40.89 -19.22
C HIS A 163 13.79 40.92 -20.71
N LYS A 164 14.37 41.82 -21.50
CA LYS A 164 14.27 41.83 -22.96
C LYS A 164 14.82 40.54 -23.57
N SER A 165 16.01 40.10 -23.14
CA SER A 165 16.60 38.84 -23.60
C SER A 165 15.70 37.64 -23.27
N ARG A 166 15.13 37.61 -22.05
CA ARG A 166 14.19 36.57 -21.63
C ARG A 166 12.90 36.60 -22.44
N TRP A 167 12.37 37.78 -22.75
CA TRP A 167 11.19 37.99 -23.59
C TRP A 167 11.42 37.48 -25.02
N HIS A 168 12.59 37.75 -25.61
CA HIS A 168 12.98 37.16 -26.89
C HIS A 168 13.12 35.64 -26.84
N ALA A 169 13.73 35.10 -25.79
CA ALA A 169 13.94 33.65 -25.64
C ALA A 169 12.64 32.83 -25.57
N ILE A 170 11.52 33.46 -25.20
CA ILE A 170 10.20 32.81 -25.16
C ILE A 170 9.33 33.11 -26.38
N GLY A 171 9.90 33.72 -27.44
CA GLY A 171 9.21 33.98 -28.70
C GLY A 171 8.44 35.31 -28.76
N THR A 172 8.84 36.32 -27.98
CA THR A 172 8.29 37.69 -28.02
C THR A 172 6.76 37.77 -27.97
N PRO A 173 6.12 37.25 -26.89
CA PRO A 173 4.68 37.42 -26.68
C PRO A 173 4.29 38.90 -26.51
N ASP A 174 3.00 39.19 -26.40
CA ASP A 174 2.55 40.52 -26.01
C ASP A 174 3.25 41.00 -24.70
N ILE A 175 3.55 42.29 -24.61
CA ILE A 175 4.41 42.79 -23.54
C ILE A 175 3.68 42.86 -22.20
N ASP A 176 2.39 43.16 -22.21
CA ASP A 176 1.54 43.11 -21.01
C ASP A 176 1.36 41.66 -20.55
N GLU A 177 1.22 40.72 -21.49
CA GLU A 177 1.23 39.29 -21.18
C GLU A 177 2.57 38.84 -20.57
N PHE A 178 3.69 39.30 -21.11
CA PHE A 178 5.01 38.98 -20.57
C PHE A 178 5.18 39.51 -19.15
N VAL A 179 4.77 40.76 -18.92
CA VAL A 179 4.79 41.41 -17.59
C VAL A 179 3.92 40.61 -16.62
N ALA A 180 2.66 40.36 -16.96
CA ALA A 180 1.74 39.58 -16.13
C ALA A 180 2.28 38.16 -15.84
N ARG A 181 2.96 37.52 -16.80
CA ARG A 181 3.57 36.18 -16.62
C ARG A 181 4.76 36.21 -15.68
N CYS A 182 5.57 37.27 -15.75
CA CYS A 182 6.74 37.49 -14.90
C CYS A 182 6.32 37.89 -13.48
N GLU A 183 5.25 38.66 -13.33
CA GLU A 183 4.69 39.06 -12.04
C GLU A 183 3.87 37.95 -11.40
N SER A 184 3.31 37.02 -12.17
CA SER A 184 2.67 35.81 -11.65
C SER A 184 3.66 34.68 -11.31
N VAL A 185 4.96 34.94 -11.25
CA VAL A 185 5.97 33.90 -10.96
C VAL A 185 5.77 33.38 -9.54
N GLY A 186 5.46 32.09 -9.41
CA GLY A 186 5.19 31.45 -8.13
C GLY A 186 3.72 31.17 -7.85
N LEU A 187 2.81 31.80 -8.61
CA LEU A 187 1.39 31.48 -8.61
C LEU A 187 1.09 30.35 -9.61
N ASP A 188 0.16 29.47 -9.25
CA ASP A 188 -0.33 28.48 -10.20
C ASP A 188 -1.28 29.18 -11.18
N ARG A 189 -1.01 29.10 -12.48
CA ARG A 189 -1.79 29.79 -13.52
C ARG A 189 -2.23 28.83 -14.62
N PHE A 190 -3.54 28.78 -14.88
CA PHE A 190 -4.12 27.98 -15.96
C PHE A 190 -4.63 28.91 -17.05
N ASP A 191 -3.95 28.91 -18.20
CA ASP A 191 -4.25 29.80 -19.33
C ASP A 191 -4.95 29.03 -20.45
N PHE A 192 -6.22 29.35 -20.68
CA PHE A 192 -7.10 28.70 -21.66
C PHE A 192 -7.32 29.54 -22.91
N ARG A 193 -6.66 30.69 -23.08
CA ARG A 193 -6.87 31.58 -24.24
C ARG A 193 -6.56 30.90 -25.58
N CYS A 194 -5.63 29.94 -25.59
CA CYS A 194 -5.34 29.10 -26.76
C CYS A 194 -6.50 28.18 -27.20
N LEU A 195 -7.59 28.11 -26.42
CA LEU A 195 -8.83 27.40 -26.74
C LEU A 195 -10.02 28.36 -26.88
N ALA A 196 -9.78 29.66 -27.12
CA ALA A 196 -10.85 30.66 -27.24
C ALA A 196 -11.82 30.36 -28.39
N ASP A 197 -11.32 29.78 -29.48
CA ASP A 197 -12.09 29.29 -30.63
C ASP A 197 -12.88 27.99 -30.34
N ARG A 198 -12.64 27.34 -29.19
CA ARG A 198 -13.22 26.03 -28.81
C ARG A 198 -13.86 26.11 -27.42
N PRO A 199 -14.99 26.82 -27.27
CA PRO A 199 -15.58 27.13 -25.96
C PRO A 199 -16.02 25.89 -25.19
N GLN A 200 -16.49 24.83 -25.87
CA GLN A 200 -16.84 23.57 -25.21
C GLN A 200 -15.60 22.90 -24.62
N LEU A 201 -14.55 22.66 -25.41
CA LEU A 201 -13.30 22.06 -24.95
C LEU A 201 -12.66 22.84 -23.78
N ARG A 202 -12.74 24.18 -23.83
CA ARG A 202 -12.33 25.04 -22.71
C ARG A 202 -13.13 24.71 -21.43
N LEU A 203 -14.46 24.69 -21.52
CA LEU A 203 -15.33 24.35 -20.39
C LEU A 203 -15.09 22.92 -19.87
N GLU A 204 -14.78 21.96 -20.74
CA GLU A 204 -14.44 20.59 -20.35
C GLU A 204 -13.19 20.53 -19.44
N LEU A 205 -12.16 21.32 -19.75
CA LEU A 205 -10.96 21.40 -18.91
C LEU A 205 -11.19 22.22 -17.63
N GLN A 206 -11.97 23.28 -17.70
CA GLN A 206 -12.37 24.06 -16.52
C GLN A 206 -13.21 23.20 -15.56
N HIS A 207 -14.11 22.38 -16.10
CA HIS A 207 -14.84 21.36 -15.34
C HIS A 207 -13.89 20.37 -14.66
N ALA A 208 -12.87 19.89 -15.37
CA ALA A 208 -11.87 19.00 -14.77
C ALA A 208 -11.07 19.70 -13.63
N LEU A 209 -10.69 20.97 -13.77
CA LEU A 209 -10.05 21.72 -12.68
C LEU A 209 -10.98 21.88 -11.47
N GLN A 210 -12.25 22.22 -11.72
CA GLN A 210 -13.26 22.29 -10.68
C GLN A 210 -13.42 20.95 -9.95
N CYS A 211 -13.53 19.84 -10.67
CA CYS A 211 -13.60 18.51 -10.05
C CYS A 211 -12.35 18.20 -9.23
N ARG A 212 -11.15 18.62 -9.66
CA ARG A 212 -9.93 18.46 -8.84
C ARG A 212 -10.02 19.26 -7.54
N HIS A 213 -10.45 20.50 -7.63
CA HIS A 213 -10.64 21.39 -6.51
C HIS A 213 -11.61 20.79 -5.48
N ASP A 214 -12.76 20.30 -5.95
CA ASP A 214 -13.83 19.80 -5.10
C ASP A 214 -13.49 18.45 -4.48
N GLU A 215 -12.89 17.55 -5.25
CA GLU A 215 -12.52 16.22 -4.76
C GLU A 215 -11.38 16.28 -3.73
N ARG A 216 -10.54 17.33 -3.76
CA ARG A 216 -9.33 17.47 -2.91
C ARG A 216 -8.40 16.25 -2.92
N ARG A 217 -8.48 15.42 -3.98
CA ARG A 217 -7.81 14.10 -4.01
C ARG A 217 -6.36 14.13 -4.45
N ALA A 218 -5.90 15.16 -5.15
CA ALA A 218 -4.51 15.24 -5.61
C ALA A 218 -4.13 16.68 -5.92
N SER A 219 -2.91 17.06 -5.58
CA SER A 219 -2.37 18.34 -6.01
C SER A 219 -2.29 18.40 -7.54
N THR A 220 -2.85 19.45 -8.12
CA THR A 220 -2.90 19.69 -9.56
C THR A 220 -2.18 20.99 -9.83
N ARG A 221 -1.06 20.94 -10.54
CA ARG A 221 -0.25 22.11 -10.86
C ARG A 221 -0.43 22.51 -12.32
N SER A 222 -0.33 23.80 -12.64
CA SER A 222 -0.24 24.35 -14.00
C SER A 222 0.83 23.66 -14.85
N SER A 223 1.96 23.26 -14.25
CA SER A 223 3.01 22.48 -14.94
C SER A 223 2.57 21.10 -15.45
N VAL A 224 1.47 20.56 -14.91
CA VAL A 224 0.83 19.32 -15.36
C VAL A 224 -0.27 19.61 -16.39
N VAL A 225 -1.05 20.67 -16.18
CA VAL A 225 -2.24 20.99 -16.99
C VAL A 225 -1.89 21.75 -18.27
N THR A 226 -0.96 22.71 -18.22
CA THR A 226 -0.54 23.51 -19.38
C THR A 226 -0.08 22.66 -20.57
N PRO A 227 0.74 21.59 -20.39
CA PRO A 227 1.08 20.71 -21.49
C PRO A 227 -0.13 19.94 -22.07
N VAL A 228 -1.14 19.65 -21.26
CA VAL A 228 -2.38 19.00 -21.72
C VAL A 228 -3.22 19.99 -22.53
N ILE A 229 -3.35 21.24 -22.08
CA ILE A 229 -4.02 22.30 -22.86
C ILE A 229 -3.39 22.43 -24.26
N ARG A 230 -2.05 22.49 -24.33
CA ARG A 230 -1.32 22.55 -25.61
C ARG A 230 -1.58 21.32 -26.49
N LEU A 231 -1.49 20.12 -25.90
CA LEU A 231 -1.80 18.87 -26.61
C LEU A 231 -3.20 18.90 -27.26
N LEU A 232 -4.19 19.44 -26.55
CA LEU A 232 -5.57 19.55 -27.02
C LEU A 232 -5.76 20.64 -28.06
N THR A 233 -4.95 21.70 -27.98
CA THR A 233 -4.90 22.73 -29.01
C THR A 233 -4.39 22.11 -30.32
N ASP A 234 -3.26 21.39 -30.23
CA ASP A 234 -2.56 20.75 -31.36
C ASP A 234 -3.36 19.60 -32.00
N SER A 235 -4.26 18.95 -31.26
CA SER A 235 -5.05 17.82 -31.77
C SER A 235 -6.20 18.23 -32.69
N GLY A 236 -6.60 19.50 -32.69
CA GLY A 236 -7.69 20.03 -33.54
C GLY A 236 -9.12 19.60 -33.15
N VAL A 237 -9.30 18.78 -32.11
CA VAL A 237 -10.63 18.33 -31.65
C VAL A 237 -11.42 19.48 -31.03
N THR A 238 -12.75 19.40 -31.06
CA THR A 238 -13.67 20.34 -30.42
C THR A 238 -14.21 19.84 -29.06
N SER A 239 -14.04 18.55 -28.77
CA SER A 239 -14.35 17.91 -27.49
C SER A 239 -13.34 16.79 -27.15
N LEU A 240 -13.05 16.61 -25.87
CA LEU A 240 -12.28 15.48 -25.34
C LEU A 240 -12.91 14.12 -25.65
N LEU A 241 -14.24 14.05 -25.81
CA LEU A 241 -14.96 12.79 -26.06
C LEU A 241 -14.96 12.35 -27.53
N GLU A 242 -14.45 13.17 -28.45
CA GLU A 242 -14.30 12.77 -29.87
C GLU A 242 -13.35 11.58 -30.03
N TRP A 243 -12.33 11.50 -29.17
CA TRP A 243 -11.35 10.43 -29.17
C TRP A 243 -11.46 9.61 -27.90
N ASN A 244 -11.36 8.29 -28.02
CA ASN A 244 -11.25 7.42 -26.85
C ASN A 244 -9.88 7.58 -26.16
N LEU A 245 -9.77 7.11 -24.92
CA LEU A 245 -8.52 7.19 -24.14
C LEU A 245 -7.31 6.50 -24.81
N GLY A 246 -7.53 5.49 -25.64
CA GLY A 246 -6.46 4.83 -26.39
C GLY A 246 -5.87 5.73 -27.47
N GLN A 247 -6.74 6.40 -28.22
CA GLN A 247 -6.34 7.41 -29.22
C GLN A 247 -5.60 8.58 -28.55
N TRP A 248 -6.12 9.08 -27.42
CA TRP A 248 -5.44 10.12 -26.64
C TRP A 248 -4.05 9.68 -26.15
N ALA A 249 -3.91 8.45 -25.66
CA ALA A 249 -2.63 7.92 -25.20
C ALA A 249 -1.64 7.76 -26.36
N ALA A 250 -2.10 7.33 -27.54
CA ALA A 250 -1.28 7.21 -28.74
C ALA A 250 -0.81 8.59 -29.22
N PHE A 251 -1.72 9.56 -29.35
CA PHE A 251 -1.40 10.93 -29.75
C PHE A 251 -0.41 11.60 -28.79
N TYR A 252 -0.63 11.43 -27.49
CA TYR A 252 0.29 11.92 -26.45
C TYR A 252 1.69 11.29 -26.57
N SER A 253 1.77 10.01 -26.93
CA SER A 253 3.04 9.29 -27.08
C SER A 253 3.79 9.67 -28.36
N ALA A 254 3.05 9.93 -29.45
CA ALA A 254 3.63 10.32 -30.74
C ALA A 254 4.26 11.73 -30.70
N GLY A 255 3.68 12.66 -29.93
CA GLY A 255 4.15 14.04 -29.87
C GLY A 255 5.40 14.30 -29.01
N ARG A 256 5.97 13.31 -28.30
CA ARG A 256 7.14 13.51 -27.42
C ARG A 256 8.07 12.29 -27.35
N VAL A 257 9.29 12.41 -27.88
CA VAL A 257 10.39 11.45 -27.62
C VAL A 257 11.02 11.76 -26.27
N GLY A 258 10.72 10.93 -25.26
CA GLY A 258 11.39 10.94 -23.95
C GLY A 258 10.52 10.41 -22.81
N ARG A 259 10.79 9.21 -22.30
CA ARG A 259 10.12 8.62 -21.12
C ARG A 259 10.68 9.25 -19.83
N SER A 260 10.21 10.44 -19.44
CA SER A 260 10.51 11.01 -18.10
C SER A 260 9.33 10.86 -17.12
N HIS A 261 9.59 10.78 -15.81
CA HIS A 261 8.54 10.69 -14.78
C HIS A 261 7.50 11.83 -14.82
N ARG A 262 7.85 12.99 -15.42
CA ARG A 262 6.90 14.11 -15.60
C ARG A 262 5.73 13.72 -16.50
N HIS A 263 5.93 12.84 -17.49
CA HIS A 263 4.93 12.41 -18.48
C HIS A 263 3.73 11.70 -17.87
N ASN A 264 3.91 11.03 -16.72
CA ASN A 264 2.85 10.31 -16.05
C ASN A 264 1.80 11.24 -15.43
N GLY A 265 2.21 12.44 -15.00
CA GLY A 265 1.30 13.42 -14.39
C GLY A 265 0.30 13.98 -15.41
N GLN A 266 0.77 14.33 -16.61
CA GLN A 266 -0.10 14.92 -17.65
C GLN A 266 -1.09 13.89 -18.17
N LEU A 267 -0.64 12.67 -18.48
CA LEU A 267 -1.55 11.60 -18.91
C LEU A 267 -2.55 11.23 -17.81
N ALA A 268 -2.13 11.25 -16.54
CA ALA A 268 -3.05 11.03 -15.42
C ALA A 268 -4.10 12.15 -15.30
N PHE A 269 -3.73 13.41 -15.57
CA PHE A 269 -4.68 14.52 -15.62
C PHE A 269 -5.63 14.41 -16.82
N LEU A 270 -5.13 14.12 -18.03
CA LEU A 270 -5.95 13.92 -19.22
C LEU A 270 -6.97 12.79 -19.03
N ARG A 271 -6.53 11.65 -18.49
CA ARG A 271 -7.43 10.53 -18.14
C ARG A 271 -8.49 10.95 -17.12
N PHE A 272 -8.09 11.74 -16.12
CA PHE A 272 -9.03 12.27 -15.13
C PHE A 272 -10.06 13.20 -15.77
N ALA A 273 -9.63 14.15 -16.61
CA ALA A 273 -10.51 15.09 -17.29
C ALA A 273 -11.52 14.34 -18.18
N TYR A 274 -11.04 13.41 -19.00
CA TYR A 274 -11.88 12.53 -19.81
C TYR A 274 -12.91 11.77 -18.97
N THR A 275 -12.51 11.14 -17.86
CA THR A 275 -13.44 10.38 -17.01
C THR A 275 -14.52 11.27 -16.40
N ARG A 276 -14.16 12.45 -15.86
CA ARG A 276 -15.14 13.38 -15.29
C ARG A 276 -16.10 13.90 -16.34
N LEU A 277 -15.60 14.18 -17.54
CA LEU A 277 -16.44 14.60 -18.64
C LEU A 277 -17.39 13.49 -19.11
N GLU A 278 -16.91 12.25 -19.20
CA GLU A 278 -17.74 11.10 -19.51
C GLU A 278 -18.83 10.90 -18.44
N ASP A 279 -18.51 11.13 -17.16
CA ASP A 279 -19.50 11.07 -16.07
C ASP A 279 -20.59 12.14 -16.22
N LEU A 280 -20.20 13.37 -16.57
CA LEU A 280 -21.15 14.45 -16.83
C LEU A 280 -22.01 14.15 -18.06
N ALA A 281 -21.41 13.59 -19.11
CA ALA A 281 -22.10 13.25 -20.36
C ALA A 281 -23.11 12.11 -20.15
N ALA A 282 -22.65 10.98 -19.60
CA ALA A 282 -23.43 9.76 -19.43
C ALA A 282 -24.43 9.83 -18.26
N GLY A 283 -24.21 10.71 -17.28
CA GLY A 283 -24.98 10.73 -16.04
C GLY A 283 -24.52 9.65 -15.05
N THR A 284 -25.25 9.53 -13.95
CA THR A 284 -25.00 8.54 -12.89
C THR A 284 -26.26 7.71 -12.63
N GLY A 285 -26.08 6.54 -12.00
CA GLY A 285 -27.17 5.65 -11.62
C GLY A 285 -27.25 4.38 -12.47
N TRP A 286 -28.11 3.46 -12.01
CA TRP A 286 -28.24 2.13 -12.60
C TRP A 286 -28.73 2.17 -14.04
N GLU A 287 -29.74 3.00 -14.36
CA GLU A 287 -30.34 3.00 -15.69
C GLU A 287 -29.40 3.56 -16.78
N SER A 288 -28.59 4.57 -16.43
CA SER A 288 -27.52 5.09 -17.31
C SER A 288 -26.47 4.03 -17.64
N GLU A 289 -25.99 3.31 -16.62
CA GLU A 289 -24.92 2.34 -16.82
C GLU A 289 -25.42 1.01 -17.40
N TYR A 290 -26.63 0.58 -17.07
CA TYR A 290 -27.15 -0.75 -17.39
C TYR A 290 -27.27 -1.01 -18.91
N SER A 291 -27.61 0.02 -19.68
CA SER A 291 -27.65 -0.05 -21.15
C SER A 291 -26.27 -0.31 -21.78
N ARG A 292 -25.19 0.08 -21.10
CA ARG A 292 -23.81 -0.02 -21.58
C ARG A 292 -23.21 -1.40 -21.35
N ASP A 293 -22.20 -1.74 -22.12
CA ASP A 293 -21.45 -3.01 -21.97
C ASP A 293 -20.24 -2.89 -21.03
N VAL A 294 -19.93 -1.68 -20.57
CA VAL A 294 -18.88 -1.42 -19.59
C VAL A 294 -19.43 -0.54 -18.49
N TRP A 295 -19.62 -1.12 -17.30
CA TRP A 295 -20.15 -0.40 -16.15
C TRP A 295 -19.02 0.18 -15.31
N ALA A 296 -19.06 1.48 -15.07
CA ALA A 296 -18.18 2.18 -14.15
C ALA A 296 -18.76 2.14 -12.73
N LEU A 297 -18.06 1.50 -11.80
CA LEU A 297 -18.56 1.27 -10.45
C LEU A 297 -18.85 2.58 -9.70
N HIS A 298 -18.07 3.64 -9.93
CA HIS A 298 -18.32 4.94 -9.28
C HIS A 298 -19.61 5.60 -9.77
N ARG A 299 -20.04 5.37 -11.01
CA ARG A 299 -21.34 5.86 -11.53
C ARG A 299 -22.53 5.10 -10.95
N LEU A 300 -22.30 3.89 -10.43
CA LEU A 300 -23.28 3.09 -9.70
C LEU A 300 -23.34 3.40 -8.18
N GLY A 301 -22.60 4.41 -7.71
CA GLY A 301 -22.54 4.80 -6.30
C GLY A 301 -21.39 4.17 -5.51
N TYR A 302 -20.53 3.35 -6.12
CA TYR A 302 -19.36 2.76 -5.45
C TYR A 302 -18.13 3.67 -5.58
N THR A 303 -18.06 4.72 -4.76
CA THR A 303 -17.07 5.81 -4.87
C THR A 303 -15.64 5.46 -4.48
N ASP A 304 -15.45 4.34 -3.76
CA ASP A 304 -14.15 3.88 -3.26
C ASP A 304 -13.29 3.22 -4.35
N THR A 305 -13.89 2.94 -5.50
CA THR A 305 -13.22 2.26 -6.61
C THR A 305 -13.55 2.93 -7.93
N ARG A 306 -12.54 3.10 -8.78
CA ARG A 306 -12.72 3.49 -10.19
C ARG A 306 -12.70 2.26 -11.12
N GLY A 307 -12.95 1.08 -10.55
CA GLY A 307 -13.00 -0.15 -11.29
C GLY A 307 -14.18 -0.18 -12.26
N THR A 308 -14.01 -0.92 -13.35
CA THR A 308 -15.10 -1.24 -14.28
C THR A 308 -15.49 -2.72 -14.21
N LEU A 309 -16.71 -3.01 -14.67
CA LEU A 309 -17.25 -4.33 -14.98
C LEU A 309 -17.49 -4.39 -16.49
N ARG A 310 -16.87 -5.36 -17.16
CA ARG A 310 -16.79 -5.44 -18.62
C ARG A 310 -17.57 -6.63 -19.15
N PHE A 311 -18.70 -6.36 -19.78
CA PHE A 311 -19.60 -7.31 -20.45
C PHE A 311 -19.34 -7.38 -21.96
N ASP A 312 -18.59 -6.41 -22.51
CA ASP A 312 -18.14 -6.38 -23.91
C ASP A 312 -17.24 -7.57 -24.28
N LYS A 313 -16.80 -8.36 -23.29
CA LYS A 313 -16.05 -9.61 -23.46
C LYS A 313 -16.92 -10.86 -23.65
N ILE A 314 -18.24 -10.72 -23.58
CA ILE A 314 -19.20 -11.81 -23.78
C ILE A 314 -19.79 -11.64 -25.18
N PRO A 315 -19.35 -12.41 -26.20
CA PRO A 315 -19.84 -12.24 -27.56
C PRO A 315 -21.32 -12.63 -27.72
N GLN A 316 -21.81 -13.64 -26.99
CA GLN A 316 -23.19 -14.11 -27.07
C GLN A 316 -24.17 -13.08 -26.47
N PRO A 317 -25.12 -12.51 -27.26
CA PRO A 317 -26.02 -11.45 -26.78
C PRO A 317 -26.92 -11.90 -25.61
N TRP A 318 -27.44 -13.13 -25.65
CA TRP A 318 -28.30 -13.67 -24.59
C TRP A 318 -27.52 -13.81 -23.27
N LEU A 319 -26.30 -14.34 -23.32
CA LEU A 319 -25.44 -14.51 -22.14
C LEU A 319 -25.01 -13.17 -21.57
N ARG A 320 -24.69 -12.20 -22.44
CA ARG A 320 -24.33 -10.84 -22.01
C ARG A 320 -25.48 -10.18 -21.25
N THR A 321 -26.70 -10.29 -21.78
CA THR A 321 -27.90 -9.75 -21.16
C THR A 321 -28.17 -10.40 -19.80
N MET A 322 -28.04 -11.72 -19.71
CA MET A 322 -28.21 -12.45 -18.45
C MET A 322 -27.11 -12.15 -17.45
N ALA A 323 -25.85 -12.05 -17.89
CA ALA A 323 -24.72 -11.67 -17.06
C ALA A 323 -24.92 -10.27 -16.46
N LYS A 324 -25.33 -9.28 -17.25
CA LYS A 324 -25.68 -7.93 -16.75
C LYS A 324 -26.73 -8.01 -15.64
N ARG A 325 -27.86 -8.71 -15.89
CA ARG A 325 -28.93 -8.89 -14.89
C ARG A 325 -28.43 -9.56 -13.61
N PHE A 326 -27.63 -10.63 -13.74
CA PHE A 326 -27.07 -11.35 -12.61
C PHE A 326 -26.14 -10.48 -11.79
N ILE A 327 -25.20 -9.77 -12.43
CA ILE A 327 -24.26 -8.90 -11.73
C ILE A 327 -24.98 -7.71 -11.06
N ARG A 328 -25.99 -7.11 -11.71
CA ARG A 328 -26.86 -6.11 -11.08
C ARG A 328 -27.49 -6.68 -9.80
N TRP A 329 -28.13 -7.85 -9.89
CA TRP A 329 -28.74 -8.51 -8.73
C TRP A 329 -27.73 -8.76 -7.60
N ARG A 330 -26.55 -9.31 -7.90
CA ARG A 330 -25.50 -9.58 -6.90
C ARG A 330 -25.14 -8.30 -6.14
N LEU A 331 -24.90 -7.22 -6.87
CA LEU A 331 -24.53 -5.92 -6.32
C LEU A 331 -25.66 -5.31 -5.48
N THR A 332 -26.90 -5.33 -5.97
CA THR A 332 -28.07 -4.80 -5.24
C THR A 332 -28.45 -5.63 -4.02
N SER A 333 -28.12 -6.92 -3.99
CA SER A 333 -28.33 -7.81 -2.84
C SER A 333 -27.17 -7.77 -1.83
N GLY A 334 -26.30 -6.77 -1.91
CA GLY A 334 -25.23 -6.54 -0.92
C GLY A 334 -24.02 -7.46 -1.04
N ARG A 335 -23.83 -8.17 -2.19
CA ARG A 335 -22.57 -8.88 -2.44
C ARG A 335 -21.44 -7.90 -2.71
N GLU A 336 -20.25 -8.29 -2.28
CA GLU A 336 -19.05 -7.49 -2.49
C GLU A 336 -18.71 -7.35 -3.97
N ILE A 337 -18.25 -6.16 -4.36
CA ILE A 337 -17.80 -5.83 -5.71
C ILE A 337 -16.74 -6.81 -6.21
N ILE A 338 -15.81 -7.23 -5.32
CA ILE A 338 -14.75 -8.17 -5.67
C ILE A 338 -15.35 -9.51 -6.09
N GLN A 339 -16.37 -9.99 -5.39
CA GLN A 339 -17.05 -11.23 -5.76
C GLN A 339 -17.82 -11.06 -7.08
N ALA A 340 -18.51 -9.94 -7.30
CA ALA A 340 -19.17 -9.67 -8.58
C ALA A 340 -18.16 -9.63 -9.76
N ARG A 341 -16.94 -9.12 -9.53
CA ARG A 341 -15.85 -9.19 -10.52
C ARG A 341 -15.40 -10.62 -10.78
N ILE A 342 -15.23 -11.43 -9.74
CA ILE A 342 -14.87 -12.86 -9.88
C ILE A 342 -15.96 -13.58 -10.69
N ASP A 343 -17.22 -13.33 -10.36
CA ASP A 343 -18.38 -13.89 -11.07
C ASP A 343 -18.36 -13.52 -12.56
N LEU A 344 -18.12 -12.25 -12.89
CA LEU A 344 -18.02 -11.78 -14.28
C LEU A 344 -16.80 -12.35 -15.02
N LEU A 345 -15.65 -12.51 -14.34
CA LEU A 345 -14.47 -13.13 -14.94
C LEU A 345 -14.73 -14.60 -15.30
N ALA A 346 -15.44 -15.35 -14.46
CA ALA A 346 -15.85 -16.71 -14.75
C ALA A 346 -16.79 -16.76 -15.96
N LEU A 347 -17.77 -15.85 -16.01
CA LEU A 347 -18.68 -15.71 -17.16
C LEU A 347 -17.96 -15.35 -18.46
N ASN A 348 -16.98 -14.44 -18.43
CA ASN A 348 -16.18 -14.09 -19.61
C ASN A 348 -15.39 -15.29 -20.15
N ARG A 349 -14.86 -16.16 -19.27
CA ARG A 349 -14.15 -17.37 -19.70
C ARG A 349 -15.11 -18.38 -20.29
N PHE A 350 -16.26 -18.60 -19.66
CA PHE A 350 -17.29 -19.49 -20.18
C PHE A 350 -17.82 -19.00 -21.53
N ALA A 351 -18.02 -17.68 -21.69
CA ALA A 351 -18.42 -17.06 -22.94
C ALA A 351 -17.39 -17.27 -24.07
N ALA A 352 -16.10 -17.15 -23.75
CA ALA A 352 -15.02 -17.42 -24.69
C ALA A 352 -14.99 -18.91 -25.11
N PHE A 353 -15.15 -19.82 -24.15
CA PHE A 353 -15.28 -21.26 -24.41
C PHE A 353 -16.47 -21.57 -25.33
N LEU A 354 -17.65 -20.99 -25.05
CA LEU A 354 -18.84 -21.16 -25.89
C LEU A 354 -18.63 -20.62 -27.30
N ALA A 355 -17.96 -19.46 -27.45
CA ALA A 355 -17.71 -18.88 -28.77
C ALA A 355 -16.83 -19.79 -29.65
N HIS A 356 -15.92 -20.53 -29.02
CA HIS A 356 -15.06 -21.49 -29.72
C HIS A 356 -15.77 -22.83 -30.00
N THR A 357 -16.55 -23.33 -29.04
CA THR A 357 -17.13 -24.69 -29.08
C THR A 357 -18.48 -24.72 -29.80
N ILE A 358 -19.27 -23.65 -29.69
CA ILE A 358 -20.62 -23.49 -30.26
C ILE A 358 -20.74 -22.06 -30.83
N PRO A 359 -20.14 -21.78 -32.00
CA PRO A 359 -20.11 -20.44 -32.59
C PRO A 359 -21.50 -19.81 -32.82
N HIS A 360 -22.53 -20.65 -33.00
CA HIS A 360 -23.93 -20.25 -33.19
C HIS A 360 -24.77 -20.61 -31.96
N SER A 361 -24.43 -20.04 -30.80
CA SER A 361 -25.21 -20.18 -29.56
C SER A 361 -26.22 -19.04 -29.42
N ASP A 362 -27.38 -19.20 -30.03
CA ASP A 362 -28.44 -18.18 -30.05
C ASP A 362 -29.27 -18.13 -28.73
N GLY A 363 -29.18 -19.18 -27.91
CA GLY A 363 -29.90 -19.30 -26.65
C GLY A 363 -29.20 -20.17 -25.60
N PRO A 364 -29.78 -20.27 -24.39
CA PRO A 364 -29.27 -21.08 -23.29
C PRO A 364 -29.57 -22.59 -23.46
N ASP A 365 -30.41 -22.97 -24.41
CA ASP A 365 -30.84 -24.34 -24.76
C ASP A 365 -29.67 -25.24 -25.16
N CYS A 366 -28.61 -24.66 -25.73
CA CYS A 366 -27.41 -25.39 -26.10
C CYS A 366 -26.52 -25.82 -24.91
N ILE A 367 -26.82 -25.38 -23.67
CA ILE A 367 -25.98 -25.65 -22.50
C ILE A 367 -26.53 -26.86 -21.76
N ASP A 368 -26.18 -28.06 -22.21
CA ASP A 368 -26.47 -29.30 -21.49
C ASP A 368 -25.28 -29.73 -20.60
N ARG A 369 -25.43 -30.87 -19.91
CA ARG A 369 -24.36 -31.47 -19.11
C ARG A 369 -23.10 -31.76 -19.95
N GLY A 370 -23.26 -32.22 -21.19
CA GLY A 370 -22.13 -32.55 -22.07
C GLY A 370 -21.27 -31.32 -22.40
N ILE A 371 -21.89 -30.16 -22.61
CA ILE A 371 -21.16 -28.89 -22.77
C ILE A 371 -20.45 -28.47 -21.50
N LEU A 372 -21.06 -28.64 -20.32
CA LEU A 372 -20.39 -28.36 -19.05
C LEU A 372 -19.20 -29.29 -18.80
N GLU A 373 -19.29 -30.56 -19.15
CA GLU A 373 -18.18 -31.51 -19.04
C GLU A 373 -17.00 -31.14 -19.95
N ARG A 374 -17.29 -30.69 -21.18
CA ARG A 374 -16.24 -30.15 -22.07
C ARG A 374 -15.58 -28.90 -21.49
N PHE A 375 -16.38 -28.00 -20.89
CA PHE A 375 -15.83 -26.83 -20.21
C PHE A 375 -14.97 -27.22 -19.01
N LEU A 376 -15.40 -28.20 -18.20
CA LEU A 376 -14.62 -28.73 -17.08
C LEU A 376 -13.30 -29.37 -17.55
N ALA A 377 -13.31 -30.08 -18.67
CA ALA A 377 -12.12 -30.66 -19.28
C ALA A 377 -11.12 -29.58 -19.74
N GLU A 378 -11.60 -28.49 -20.34
CA GLU A 378 -10.74 -27.35 -20.69
C GLU A 378 -10.19 -26.66 -19.43
N LEU A 379 -11.05 -26.44 -18.43
CA LEU A 379 -10.67 -25.83 -17.16
C LEU A 379 -9.64 -26.70 -16.41
N ALA A 380 -9.70 -28.03 -16.55
CA ALA A 380 -8.71 -28.94 -15.98
C ALA A 380 -7.31 -28.74 -16.58
N ARG A 381 -7.23 -28.36 -17.86
CA ARG A 381 -5.97 -28.04 -18.58
C ARG A 381 -5.45 -26.63 -18.29
N ASP A 382 -6.27 -25.77 -17.70
CA ASP A 382 -5.87 -24.42 -17.32
C ASP A 382 -4.79 -24.44 -16.22
N LYS A 383 -3.69 -23.73 -16.47
CA LYS A 383 -2.52 -23.65 -15.57
C LYS A 383 -2.78 -22.84 -14.29
N ARG A 384 -3.94 -22.18 -14.16
CA ARG A 384 -4.31 -21.43 -12.95
C ARG A 384 -4.45 -22.33 -11.73
N ALA A 385 -4.23 -21.75 -10.56
CA ALA A 385 -4.35 -22.46 -9.29
C ALA A 385 -5.70 -23.19 -9.15
N VAL A 386 -5.68 -24.38 -8.55
CA VAL A 386 -6.87 -25.21 -8.26
C VAL A 386 -8.03 -24.40 -7.66
N THR A 387 -7.71 -23.53 -6.69
CA THR A 387 -8.70 -22.66 -6.03
C THR A 387 -9.33 -21.64 -6.97
N SER A 388 -8.61 -21.18 -7.99
CA SER A 388 -9.16 -20.24 -8.98
C SER A 388 -10.09 -20.95 -9.96
N ARG A 389 -9.74 -22.18 -10.36
CA ARG A 389 -10.60 -23.04 -11.19
C ARG A 389 -11.89 -23.40 -10.44
N GLY A 390 -11.78 -23.81 -9.17
CA GLY A 390 -12.95 -24.05 -8.32
C GLY A 390 -13.86 -22.83 -8.16
N ARG A 391 -13.31 -21.61 -8.07
CA ARG A 391 -14.11 -20.38 -8.05
C ARG A 391 -14.88 -20.14 -9.34
N ASP A 392 -14.30 -20.44 -10.50
CA ASP A 392 -15.00 -20.31 -11.77
C ASP A 392 -16.24 -21.22 -11.79
N ILE A 393 -16.10 -22.47 -11.35
CA ILE A 393 -17.21 -23.42 -11.20
C ILE A 393 -18.25 -22.89 -10.21
N SER A 394 -17.83 -22.41 -9.03
CA SER A 394 -18.76 -21.84 -8.02
C SER A 394 -19.56 -20.65 -8.57
N SER A 395 -18.90 -19.76 -9.31
CA SER A 395 -19.53 -18.57 -9.88
C SER A 395 -20.52 -18.93 -10.99
N LEU A 396 -20.17 -19.87 -11.88
CA LEU A 396 -21.08 -20.34 -12.92
C LEU A 396 -22.26 -21.11 -12.33
N ASN A 397 -22.04 -21.94 -11.32
CA ASN A 397 -23.12 -22.64 -10.62
C ASN A 397 -24.10 -21.65 -9.97
N ALA A 398 -23.58 -20.60 -9.32
CA ALA A 398 -24.41 -19.54 -8.76
C ALA A 398 -25.17 -18.76 -9.84
N PHE A 399 -24.57 -18.53 -11.00
CA PHE A 399 -25.22 -17.90 -12.14
C PHE A 399 -26.37 -18.76 -12.69
N PHE A 400 -26.12 -20.04 -12.97
CA PHE A 400 -27.16 -20.96 -13.47
C PHE A 400 -28.31 -21.12 -12.48
N ALA A 401 -28.01 -21.28 -11.18
CA ALA A 401 -29.02 -21.31 -10.14
C ALA A 401 -29.87 -20.02 -10.10
N ALA A 402 -29.24 -18.85 -10.28
CA ALA A 402 -29.95 -17.58 -10.27
C ALA A 402 -30.85 -17.39 -11.51
N ILE A 403 -30.38 -17.71 -12.71
CA ILE A 403 -31.20 -17.55 -13.93
C ILE A 403 -32.36 -18.55 -13.99
N ARG A 404 -32.19 -19.76 -13.44
CA ARG A 404 -33.30 -20.73 -13.25
C ARG A 404 -34.33 -20.20 -12.27
N ARG A 405 -33.90 -19.79 -11.07
CA ARG A 405 -34.80 -19.36 -9.97
C ARG A 405 -35.68 -18.16 -10.35
N HIS A 406 -35.19 -17.29 -11.23
CA HIS A 406 -35.91 -16.07 -11.63
C HIS A 406 -36.63 -16.20 -12.98
N ASP A 407 -36.77 -17.43 -13.52
CA ASP A 407 -37.45 -17.72 -14.79
C ASP A 407 -36.87 -16.95 -16.00
N ARG A 408 -35.54 -16.74 -16.00
CA ARG A 408 -34.85 -15.87 -16.96
C ARG A 408 -34.19 -16.61 -18.12
N ALA A 409 -34.18 -17.94 -18.05
CA ALA A 409 -33.68 -18.85 -19.08
C ALA A 409 -34.55 -20.11 -19.08
N LYS A 410 -35.78 -19.97 -19.58
CA LYS A 410 -36.77 -21.06 -19.64
C LYS A 410 -36.25 -22.29 -20.38
N ASP A 411 -35.44 -22.03 -21.39
CA ASP A 411 -34.92 -23.07 -22.27
C ASP A 411 -33.60 -23.68 -21.76
N LEU A 412 -33.06 -23.24 -20.61
CA LEU A 412 -31.84 -23.82 -20.05
C LEU A 412 -32.10 -25.29 -19.61
N PRO A 413 -31.43 -26.29 -20.22
CA PRO A 413 -31.67 -27.70 -19.95
C PRO A 413 -31.54 -28.02 -18.46
N ALA A 414 -32.42 -28.87 -17.90
CA ALA A 414 -32.35 -29.27 -16.48
C ALA A 414 -31.02 -29.91 -16.09
N SER A 415 -30.30 -30.50 -17.06
CA SER A 415 -28.99 -31.13 -16.90
C SER A 415 -27.82 -30.15 -16.73
N ALA A 416 -28.02 -28.85 -16.98
CA ALA A 416 -27.00 -27.81 -16.86
C ALA A 416 -26.69 -27.45 -15.39
N ASN A 417 -26.08 -28.37 -14.64
CA ASN A 417 -25.71 -28.19 -13.24
C ASN A 417 -24.26 -28.65 -12.98
N PHE A 418 -23.65 -28.05 -11.95
CA PHE A 418 -22.38 -28.50 -11.38
C PHE A 418 -22.62 -29.20 -10.05
N TYR A 419 -21.87 -30.27 -9.81
CA TYR A 419 -21.95 -31.11 -8.62
C TYR A 419 -20.66 -31.03 -7.79
N PRO A 420 -20.68 -31.40 -6.49
CA PRO A 420 -19.49 -31.35 -5.62
C PRO A 420 -18.24 -32.04 -6.20
N GLU A 421 -18.42 -33.13 -6.94
CA GLU A 421 -17.38 -33.90 -7.62
C GLU A 421 -16.72 -33.18 -8.79
N ASP A 422 -17.38 -32.19 -9.40
CA ASP A 422 -16.81 -31.36 -10.46
C ASP A 422 -15.73 -30.41 -9.92
N PHE A 423 -15.71 -30.16 -8.61
CA PHE A 423 -14.78 -29.23 -7.99
C PHE A 423 -13.39 -29.86 -7.84
N PRO A 424 -12.33 -29.19 -8.35
CA PRO A 424 -10.99 -29.71 -8.22
C PRO A 424 -10.57 -29.67 -6.75
N ARG A 425 -10.08 -30.80 -6.22
CA ARG A 425 -9.70 -30.93 -4.80
C ARG A 425 -8.44 -30.11 -4.51
N PRO A 426 -8.51 -29.05 -3.68
CA PRO A 426 -7.31 -28.31 -3.32
C PRO A 426 -6.42 -29.13 -2.38
N ALA A 427 -5.12 -29.11 -2.60
CA ALA A 427 -4.17 -29.63 -1.63
C ALA A 427 -4.31 -28.85 -0.30
N LYS A 428 -4.30 -29.55 0.84
CA LYS A 428 -4.24 -28.93 2.17
C LYS A 428 -2.89 -28.24 2.31
N ARG A 429 -2.82 -26.93 2.10
CA ARG A 429 -1.59 -26.13 2.29
C ARG A 429 -1.43 -25.85 3.77
N LEU A 430 -0.22 -25.90 4.33
CA LEU A 430 0.08 -25.44 5.70
C LEU A 430 0.07 -23.89 5.79
N PRO A 431 -0.13 -23.30 6.99
CA PRO A 431 0.00 -21.86 7.19
C PRO A 431 1.41 -21.43 6.80
N ARG A 432 1.52 -20.28 6.13
CA ARG A 432 2.82 -19.74 5.71
C ARG A 432 3.41 -18.83 6.79
N ALA A 433 3.57 -19.36 8.00
CA ALA A 433 4.31 -18.67 9.07
C ALA A 433 5.78 -18.49 8.66
N LEU A 434 6.40 -17.41 9.12
CA LEU A 434 7.82 -17.18 8.97
C LEU A 434 8.59 -18.03 9.98
N ALA A 435 9.76 -18.55 9.59
CA ALA A 435 10.62 -19.29 10.50
C ALA A 435 11.23 -18.36 11.57
N ASP A 436 11.58 -18.91 12.73
CA ASP A 436 12.07 -18.12 13.86
C ASP A 436 13.37 -17.39 13.54
N HIS A 437 14.30 -18.00 12.79
CA HIS A 437 15.55 -17.35 12.36
C HIS A 437 15.31 -16.18 11.40
N ILE A 438 14.24 -16.22 10.59
CA ILE A 438 13.82 -15.11 9.75
C ILE A 438 13.23 -13.99 10.59
N MET A 439 12.36 -14.34 11.55
CA MET A 439 11.80 -13.37 12.48
C MET A 439 12.87 -12.68 13.31
N ALA A 440 13.89 -13.41 13.76
CA ALA A 440 15.02 -12.86 14.51
C ALA A 440 15.78 -11.80 13.69
N GLN A 441 16.01 -12.04 12.38
CA GLN A 441 16.61 -11.02 11.51
C GLN A 441 15.69 -9.81 11.30
N LEU A 442 14.39 -10.04 11.11
CA LEU A 442 13.42 -8.97 10.83
C LEU A 442 13.16 -8.05 12.04
N ASP A 443 13.22 -8.60 13.26
CA ASP A 443 12.97 -7.90 14.52
C ASP A 443 14.22 -7.19 15.08
N GLN A 444 15.38 -7.36 14.44
CA GLN A 444 16.62 -6.64 14.81
C GLN A 444 16.42 -5.12 14.68
N PRO A 445 16.80 -4.32 15.70
CA PRO A 445 16.69 -2.86 15.66
C PRO A 445 17.36 -2.23 14.43
N GLU A 446 18.48 -2.77 13.98
CA GLU A 446 19.23 -2.30 12.81
C GLU A 446 18.39 -2.46 11.53
N ASN A 447 17.73 -3.61 11.37
CA ASN A 447 16.87 -3.87 10.21
C ASN A 447 15.57 -3.07 10.28
N LEU A 448 14.93 -2.97 11.46
CA LEU A 448 13.79 -2.08 11.66
C LEU A 448 14.15 -0.61 11.41
N GLY A 449 15.39 -0.20 11.68
CA GLY A 449 15.93 1.12 11.39
C GLY A 449 16.08 1.44 9.89
N LYS A 450 16.15 0.42 9.02
CA LYS A 450 16.27 0.61 7.54
C LYS A 450 14.96 1.04 6.86
N TRP A 451 13.84 1.06 7.58
CA TRP A 451 12.57 1.61 7.05
C TRP A 451 12.72 3.10 6.73
N THR A 452 12.32 3.51 5.51
CA THR A 452 12.36 4.94 5.12
C THR A 452 11.29 5.79 5.77
N SER A 453 10.22 5.18 6.27
CA SER A 453 9.05 5.85 6.81
C SER A 453 8.75 5.32 8.20
N PRO A 454 8.75 6.16 9.25
CA PRO A 454 8.33 5.77 10.59
C PRO A 454 6.94 5.13 10.61
N ASP A 455 6.02 5.64 9.77
CA ASP A 455 4.65 5.14 9.58
C ASP A 455 4.62 3.65 9.19
N SER A 456 5.41 3.26 8.18
CA SER A 456 5.44 1.89 7.68
C SER A 456 6.19 0.93 8.61
N ARG A 457 7.18 1.45 9.35
CA ARG A 457 7.82 0.71 10.45
C ARG A 457 6.80 0.36 11.52
N LEU A 458 6.07 1.35 12.03
CA LEU A 458 5.02 1.12 13.03
C LEU A 458 3.92 0.19 12.52
N LEU A 459 3.45 0.39 11.29
CA LEU A 459 2.42 -0.49 10.72
C LEU A 459 2.89 -1.95 10.66
N THR A 460 4.18 -2.18 10.37
CA THR A 460 4.77 -3.53 10.38
C THR A 460 4.83 -4.11 11.79
N LEU A 461 5.22 -3.31 12.79
CA LEU A 461 5.20 -3.73 14.20
C LEU A 461 3.79 -4.13 14.64
N ILE A 462 2.76 -3.33 14.32
CA ILE A 462 1.36 -3.68 14.61
C ILE A 462 0.97 -5.00 13.93
N LEU A 463 1.37 -5.23 12.68
CA LEU A 463 1.07 -6.49 11.99
C LEU A 463 1.75 -7.70 12.63
N MET A 464 3.00 -7.54 13.08
CA MET A 464 3.78 -8.59 13.75
C MET A 464 3.23 -8.90 15.15
N ARG A 465 2.94 -7.87 15.95
CA ARG A 465 2.60 -7.99 17.37
C ARG A 465 1.11 -8.18 17.64
N CYS A 466 0.24 -7.73 16.73
CA CYS A 466 -1.22 -7.78 16.91
C CYS A 466 -1.94 -8.69 15.89
N GLY A 467 -1.25 -9.21 14.87
CA GLY A 467 -1.83 -10.17 13.92
C GLY A 467 -2.98 -9.63 13.06
N LEU A 468 -3.10 -8.31 12.89
CA LEU A 468 -4.13 -7.67 12.08
C LEU A 468 -4.02 -8.07 10.60
N ARG A 469 -5.13 -7.99 9.85
CA ARG A 469 -5.04 -8.02 8.38
C ARG A 469 -4.46 -6.70 7.90
N VAL A 470 -3.55 -6.73 6.93
CA VAL A 470 -2.96 -5.52 6.33
C VAL A 470 -3.99 -4.49 5.87
N GLY A 471 -5.14 -4.95 5.38
CA GLY A 471 -6.26 -4.06 5.06
C GLY A 471 -6.71 -3.28 6.29
N ASP A 472 -7.04 -3.97 7.37
CA ASP A 472 -7.54 -3.36 8.60
C ASP A 472 -6.46 -2.45 9.24
N ALA A 473 -5.21 -2.91 9.31
CA ALA A 473 -4.08 -2.12 9.82
C ALA A 473 -3.83 -0.81 9.05
N CYS A 474 -3.93 -0.84 7.72
CA CYS A 474 -3.81 0.36 6.89
C CYS A 474 -4.93 1.38 7.14
N ASN A 475 -6.04 0.98 7.77
CA ASN A 475 -7.24 1.80 7.98
C ASN A 475 -7.53 1.98 9.48
N LEU A 476 -6.49 1.90 10.31
CA LEU A 476 -6.60 2.26 11.72
C LEU A 476 -6.91 3.75 11.83
N VAL A 477 -7.87 4.06 12.67
CA VAL A 477 -8.27 5.44 12.98
C VAL A 477 -7.27 6.05 13.95
N SER A 478 -7.10 7.37 13.90
CA SER A 478 -6.15 8.08 14.76
C SER A 478 -6.51 7.90 16.25
N ASP A 479 -7.80 7.95 16.59
CA ASP A 479 -8.34 7.67 17.93
C ASP A 479 -8.71 6.18 18.09
N GLY A 480 -7.72 5.31 17.90
CA GLY A 480 -7.90 3.86 17.94
C GLY A 480 -7.58 3.20 19.27
N VAL A 481 -6.99 3.92 20.22
CA VAL A 481 -6.51 3.33 21.48
C VAL A 481 -7.55 3.55 22.58
N VAL A 482 -8.02 2.45 23.18
CA VAL A 482 -8.94 2.46 24.31
C VAL A 482 -8.28 1.77 25.50
N ARG A 483 -8.79 2.00 26.71
CA ARG A 483 -8.31 1.35 27.93
C ARG A 483 -9.45 0.55 28.58
N ASP A 484 -9.10 -0.57 29.20
CA ASP A 484 -10.04 -1.32 30.05
C ASP A 484 -10.16 -0.71 31.46
N GLY A 485 -10.88 -1.39 32.34
CA GLY A 485 -11.09 -0.95 33.73
C GLY A 485 -9.81 -0.91 34.57
N ASP A 486 -8.80 -1.70 34.21
CA ASP A 486 -7.49 -1.75 34.87
C ASP A 486 -6.49 -0.78 34.22
N GLY A 487 -6.93 -0.04 33.20
CA GLY A 487 -6.12 0.93 32.49
C GLY A 487 -5.21 0.32 31.41
N ALA A 488 -5.32 -0.97 31.10
CA ALA A 488 -4.50 -1.61 30.07
C ALA A 488 -4.91 -1.14 28.66
N PRO A 489 -3.95 -0.82 27.75
CA PRO A 489 -4.26 -0.29 26.42
C PRO A 489 -4.65 -1.38 25.43
N TYR A 490 -5.69 -1.12 24.63
CA TYR A 490 -6.15 -1.95 23.52
C TYR A 490 -6.27 -1.12 22.24
N LEU A 491 -5.93 -1.75 21.12
CA LEU A 491 -6.19 -1.21 19.80
C LEU A 491 -7.58 -1.64 19.33
N ARG A 492 -8.49 -0.68 19.24
CA ARG A 492 -9.81 -0.81 18.65
C ARG A 492 -9.73 -0.59 17.14
N TYR A 493 -10.30 -1.50 16.37
CA TYR A 493 -10.33 -1.40 14.91
C TYR A 493 -11.60 -2.01 14.31
N MET A 494 -11.97 -1.54 13.11
CA MET A 494 -13.05 -2.13 12.33
C MET A 494 -12.50 -3.28 11.49
N ASN A 495 -12.91 -4.53 11.79
CA ASN A 495 -12.62 -5.66 10.92
C ASN A 495 -13.51 -5.57 9.70
N ARG A 496 -12.96 -5.13 8.57
CA ARG A 496 -13.77 -4.84 7.37
C ARG A 496 -14.26 -6.08 6.65
N LYS A 497 -13.52 -7.19 6.79
CA LYS A 497 -13.94 -8.49 6.26
C LYS A 497 -15.16 -9.01 7.00
N MET A 498 -15.20 -8.83 8.32
CA MET A 498 -16.28 -9.30 9.17
C MET A 498 -17.36 -8.26 9.43
N LYS A 499 -17.12 -7.00 9.06
CA LYS A 499 -18.00 -5.84 9.25
C LYS A 499 -18.41 -5.63 10.70
N ARG A 500 -17.44 -5.72 11.62
CA ARG A 500 -17.62 -5.52 13.07
C ARG A 500 -16.38 -4.91 13.72
N GLU A 501 -16.58 -4.24 14.85
CA GLU A 501 -15.45 -3.80 15.69
C GLU A 501 -14.78 -4.98 16.38
N ALA A 502 -13.48 -4.88 16.57
CA ALA A 502 -12.65 -5.82 17.30
C ALA A 502 -11.59 -5.07 18.11
N LEU A 503 -11.10 -5.72 19.16
CA LEU A 503 -10.05 -5.20 20.03
C LEU A 503 -8.90 -6.20 20.11
N VAL A 504 -7.69 -5.67 20.21
CA VAL A 504 -6.48 -6.46 20.46
C VAL A 504 -5.63 -5.75 21.51
N PRO A 505 -5.09 -6.45 22.51
CA PRO A 505 -4.22 -5.84 23.50
C PRO A 505 -2.96 -5.26 22.84
N LEU A 506 -2.46 -4.14 23.39
CA LEU A 506 -1.21 -3.51 22.98
C LEU A 506 -0.13 -3.72 24.03
N ASP A 507 1.08 -4.03 23.59
CA ASP A 507 2.27 -3.87 24.41
C ASP A 507 2.69 -2.39 24.50
N GLU A 508 3.51 -2.06 25.51
CA GLU A 508 3.87 -0.67 25.81
C GLU A 508 4.71 -0.01 24.69
N GLU A 509 5.53 -0.78 23.99
CA GLU A 509 6.37 -0.28 22.89
C GLU A 509 5.50 0.15 21.70
N VAL A 510 4.57 -0.71 21.27
CA VAL A 510 3.63 -0.40 20.18
C VAL A 510 2.70 0.76 20.59
N HIS A 511 2.22 0.77 21.84
CA HIS A 511 1.41 1.86 22.36
C HIS A 511 2.14 3.22 22.29
N THR A 512 3.38 3.29 22.78
CA THR A 512 4.21 4.50 22.72
C THR A 512 4.44 4.95 21.27
N ALA A 513 4.76 4.01 20.38
CA ALA A 513 5.00 4.31 18.97
C ALA A 513 3.72 4.82 18.25
N ILE A 514 2.53 4.37 18.66
CA ILE A 514 1.24 4.90 18.18
C ILE A 514 1.08 6.37 18.61
N LEU A 515 1.37 6.72 19.86
CA LEU A 515 1.28 8.10 20.35
C LEU A 515 2.20 9.05 19.56
N ASP A 516 3.42 8.61 19.28
CA ASP A 516 4.36 9.37 18.45
C ASP A 516 3.89 9.51 17.00
N GLN A 517 3.28 8.46 16.44
CA GLN A 517 2.67 8.54 15.12
C GLN A 517 1.51 9.53 15.08
N GLN A 518 0.62 9.51 16.08
CA GLN A 518 -0.46 10.48 16.18
C GLN A 518 0.07 11.93 16.23
N ARG A 519 1.18 12.16 16.95
CA ARG A 519 1.85 13.47 17.01
C ARG A 519 2.33 13.92 15.63
N ARG A 520 3.08 13.07 14.92
CA ARG A 520 3.54 13.33 13.54
C ARG A 520 2.39 13.59 12.57
N VAL A 521 1.28 12.86 12.72
CA VAL A 521 0.08 13.05 11.89
C VAL A 521 -0.56 14.41 12.16
N ARG A 522 -0.68 14.83 13.42
CA ARG A 522 -1.19 16.17 13.79
C ARG A 522 -0.28 17.30 13.28
N GLU A 523 1.04 17.13 13.38
CA GLU A 523 2.01 18.09 12.83
C GLU A 523 1.91 18.19 11.30
N ARG A 524 1.73 17.06 10.63
CA ARG A 524 1.62 17.00 9.16
C ARG A 524 0.26 17.50 8.66
N PHE A 525 -0.81 17.32 9.42
CA PHE A 525 -2.17 17.71 9.09
C PHE A 525 -2.81 18.46 10.27
N PRO A 526 -2.52 19.78 10.42
CA PRO A 526 -3.01 20.58 11.55
C PRO A 526 -4.54 20.67 11.63
N GLU A 527 -5.22 20.65 10.47
CA GLU A 527 -6.69 20.61 10.37
C GLU A 527 -7.29 19.25 10.77
N GLY A 528 -6.45 18.26 11.07
CA GLY A 528 -6.83 16.93 11.50
C GLY A 528 -6.76 15.85 10.41
N SER A 529 -6.65 14.60 10.86
CA SER A 529 -6.75 13.41 10.03
C SER A 529 -7.41 12.29 10.81
N ASN A 530 -8.39 11.62 10.21
CA ASN A 530 -9.07 10.50 10.85
C ASN A 530 -8.21 9.23 10.90
N TRP A 531 -7.11 9.17 10.16
CA TRP A 531 -6.32 7.95 9.98
C TRP A 531 -4.99 8.02 10.75
N LEU A 532 -4.63 6.92 11.41
CA LEU A 532 -3.33 6.74 12.04
C LEU A 532 -2.19 6.67 10.99
N PHE A 533 -2.51 6.13 9.83
CA PHE A 533 -1.59 6.03 8.68
C PHE A 533 -2.18 6.74 7.46
N PRO A 534 -2.11 8.07 7.36
CA PRO A 534 -2.57 8.79 6.17
C PRO A 534 -1.69 8.48 4.96
N ALA A 535 -2.28 8.44 3.76
CA ALA A 535 -1.51 8.19 2.55
C ALA A 535 -0.40 9.25 2.36
N PRO A 536 0.85 8.85 1.99
CA PRO A 536 1.98 9.76 1.88
C PRO A 536 1.89 10.67 0.64
N LYS A 537 1.12 10.27 -0.38
CA LYS A 537 0.95 10.98 -1.65
C LYS A 537 -0.53 11.11 -1.99
N MET A 538 -0.90 12.13 -2.78
CA MET A 538 -2.27 12.35 -3.24
C MET A 538 -3.30 12.39 -2.09
N ASN A 539 -2.93 13.07 -1.00
CA ASN A 539 -3.73 13.18 0.21
C ASN A 539 -3.44 14.52 0.90
N PRO A 540 -3.82 15.64 0.27
CA PRO A 540 -3.41 16.96 0.73
C PRO A 540 -4.07 17.34 2.06
N ASP A 541 -5.27 16.85 2.35
CA ASP A 541 -6.03 17.06 3.59
C ASP A 541 -5.88 15.94 4.63
N GLY A 542 -5.07 14.92 4.36
CA GLY A 542 -4.93 13.78 5.29
C GLY A 542 -6.14 12.83 5.30
N ALA A 543 -7.19 13.07 4.52
CA ALA A 543 -8.46 12.36 4.61
C ALA A 543 -8.45 10.91 4.11
N LYS A 544 -7.34 10.42 3.54
CA LYS A 544 -7.21 9.05 3.02
C LYS A 544 -6.22 8.20 3.81
N PRO A 545 -6.56 6.92 4.05
CA PRO A 545 -5.63 5.99 4.65
C PRO A 545 -4.56 5.52 3.65
N LEU A 546 -3.46 5.00 4.18
CA LEU A 546 -2.44 4.29 3.43
C LEU A 546 -3.09 3.12 2.67
N THR A 547 -2.67 2.89 1.43
CA THR A 547 -3.19 1.75 0.66
C THR A 547 -2.35 0.51 0.91
N THR A 548 -3.00 -0.68 0.87
CA THR A 548 -2.27 -1.95 0.99
C THR A 548 -1.27 -2.18 -0.15
N HIS A 549 -1.46 -1.52 -1.30
CA HIS A 549 -0.50 -1.56 -2.40
C HIS A 549 0.74 -0.70 -2.08
N SER A 550 0.53 0.51 -1.55
CA SER A 550 1.61 1.38 -1.10
C SER A 550 2.43 0.75 0.03
N TYR A 551 1.81 0.03 0.95
CA TYR A 551 2.54 -0.71 1.98
C TYR A 551 3.35 -1.86 1.39
N ARG A 552 2.78 -2.67 0.48
CA ARG A 552 3.52 -3.78 -0.17
C ARG A 552 4.76 -3.31 -0.90
N GLY A 553 4.68 -2.22 -1.68
CA GLY A 553 5.85 -1.67 -2.34
C GLY A 553 6.92 -1.20 -1.35
N GLN A 554 6.52 -0.55 -0.26
CA GLN A 554 7.48 -0.13 0.79
C GLN A 554 8.08 -1.32 1.55
N LEU A 555 7.33 -2.41 1.71
CA LEU A 555 7.80 -3.66 2.31
C LEU A 555 8.84 -4.35 1.41
N GLU A 556 8.59 -4.41 0.10
CA GLU A 556 9.56 -4.91 -0.88
C GLU A 556 10.85 -4.07 -0.84
N ASP A 557 10.75 -2.74 -0.90
CA ASP A 557 11.89 -1.82 -0.80
C ASP A 557 12.67 -1.96 0.53
N TRP A 558 12.00 -2.32 1.62
CA TRP A 558 12.63 -2.52 2.92
C TRP A 558 13.37 -3.86 2.99
N LEU A 559 12.75 -4.95 2.52
CA LEU A 559 13.38 -6.27 2.50
C LEU A 559 14.65 -6.28 1.65
N GLU A 560 14.64 -5.60 0.50
CA GLU A 560 15.82 -5.46 -0.36
C GLU A 560 16.99 -4.78 0.38
N ARG A 561 16.72 -3.81 1.26
CA ARG A 561 17.75 -3.13 2.07
C ARG A 561 18.21 -3.95 3.26
N CYS A 562 17.31 -4.75 3.82
CA CYS A 562 17.61 -5.60 4.96
C CYS A 562 18.49 -6.79 4.57
N ASP A 563 18.39 -7.25 3.32
CA ASP A 563 19.10 -8.42 2.80
C ASP A 563 18.81 -9.68 3.63
N ILE A 564 17.52 -9.93 3.90
CA ILE A 564 17.08 -11.04 4.74
C ILE A 564 17.28 -12.36 4.01
N ARG A 565 18.02 -13.28 4.62
CA ARG A 565 18.37 -14.58 4.04
C ARG A 565 17.78 -15.74 4.85
N ASP A 566 17.37 -16.79 4.15
CA ASP A 566 16.96 -18.06 4.76
C ASP A 566 18.16 -18.94 5.13
N GLU A 567 17.88 -20.12 5.70
CA GLU A 567 18.90 -21.10 6.08
C GLU A 567 19.79 -21.59 4.93
N HIS A 568 19.39 -21.32 3.68
CA HIS A 568 20.12 -21.68 2.46
C HIS A 568 20.77 -20.46 1.79
N GLY A 569 20.75 -19.30 2.43
CA GLY A 569 21.31 -18.06 1.89
C GLY A 569 20.47 -17.42 0.78
N GLN A 570 19.23 -17.86 0.57
CA GLN A 570 18.34 -17.31 -0.45
C GLN A 570 17.58 -16.09 0.08
N GLU A 571 17.28 -15.15 -0.81
CA GLU A 571 16.54 -13.93 -0.48
C GLU A 571 15.10 -14.24 -0.08
N VAL A 572 14.69 -13.75 1.08
CA VAL A 572 13.35 -14.02 1.60
C VAL A 572 12.33 -13.05 1.03
N ARG A 573 11.36 -13.59 0.30
CA ARG A 573 10.17 -12.86 -0.13
C ARG A 573 8.99 -13.14 0.78
N LEU A 574 8.51 -12.12 1.48
CA LEU A 574 7.34 -12.24 2.35
C LEU A 574 6.17 -11.37 1.87
N THR A 575 4.97 -11.81 2.21
CA THR A 575 3.73 -11.06 1.98
C THR A 575 3.10 -10.62 3.30
N PRO A 576 2.33 -9.51 3.33
CA PRO A 576 1.78 -8.99 4.59
C PRO A 576 0.90 -9.98 5.38
N HIS A 577 0.33 -11.00 4.73
CA HIS A 577 -0.49 -11.99 5.42
C HIS A 577 0.35 -12.99 6.24
N GLN A 578 1.65 -13.12 5.94
CA GLN A 578 2.55 -13.99 6.69
C GLN A 578 2.79 -13.47 8.11
N TRP A 579 2.72 -12.17 8.37
CA TRP A 579 2.76 -11.61 9.73
C TRP A 579 1.68 -12.21 10.62
N ARG A 580 0.44 -12.22 10.11
CA ARG A 580 -0.70 -12.80 10.80
C ARG A 580 -0.57 -14.32 11.00
N HIS A 581 -0.06 -15.03 10.00
CA HIS A 581 0.20 -16.47 10.14
C HIS A 581 1.27 -16.75 11.19
N THR A 582 2.31 -15.92 11.22
CA THR A 582 3.40 -16.02 12.20
C THR A 582 2.85 -15.75 13.60
N PHE A 583 2.15 -14.64 13.82
CA PHE A 583 1.51 -14.33 15.09
C PHE A 583 0.60 -15.47 15.59
N GLY A 584 -0.31 -15.97 14.74
CA GLY A 584 -1.18 -17.08 15.10
C GLY A 584 -0.44 -18.38 15.42
N THR A 585 0.62 -18.68 14.67
CA THR A 585 1.45 -19.87 14.90
C THR A 585 2.28 -19.74 16.17
N THR A 586 2.88 -18.57 16.43
CA THR A 586 3.66 -18.27 17.64
C THR A 586 2.80 -18.38 18.89
N LEU A 587 1.56 -17.86 18.88
CA LEU A 587 0.67 -18.00 20.04
C LEU A 587 0.33 -19.46 20.32
N ILE A 588 -0.02 -20.24 19.30
CA ILE A 588 -0.33 -21.66 19.48
C ILE A 588 0.92 -22.44 19.95
N ASN A 589 2.10 -22.11 19.42
CA ASN A 589 3.37 -22.71 19.85
C ASN A 589 3.78 -22.33 21.28
N ARG A 590 3.18 -21.28 21.84
CA ARG A 590 3.31 -20.88 23.26
C ARG A 590 2.16 -21.41 24.11
N ASP A 591 1.49 -22.47 23.66
CA ASP A 591 0.36 -23.13 24.33
C ASP A 591 -0.83 -22.22 24.63
N VAL A 592 -0.98 -21.09 23.92
CA VAL A 592 -2.18 -20.25 24.04
C VAL A 592 -3.38 -21.03 23.49
N PRO A 593 -4.49 -21.16 24.26
CA PRO A 593 -5.64 -21.93 23.82
C PRO A 593 -6.18 -21.46 22.46
N GLN A 594 -6.55 -22.42 21.60
CA GLN A 594 -7.03 -22.13 20.24
C GLN A 594 -8.21 -21.15 20.21
N GLU A 595 -9.07 -21.21 21.22
CA GLU A 595 -10.20 -20.28 21.38
C GLU A 595 -9.72 -18.84 21.61
N VAL A 596 -8.70 -18.63 22.45
CA VAL A 596 -8.11 -17.30 22.69
C VAL A 596 -7.48 -16.77 21.40
N VAL A 597 -6.72 -17.61 20.67
CA VAL A 597 -6.14 -17.24 19.37
C VAL A 597 -7.23 -16.90 18.34
N ARG A 598 -8.37 -17.62 18.35
CA ARG A 598 -9.52 -17.35 17.49
C ARG A 598 -10.12 -15.97 17.77
N VAL A 599 -10.24 -15.58 19.04
CA VAL A 599 -10.73 -14.26 19.46
C VAL A 599 -9.74 -13.16 19.07
N LEU A 600 -8.45 -13.31 19.39
CA LEU A 600 -7.41 -12.32 19.08
C LEU A 600 -7.26 -12.07 17.58
N LEU A 601 -7.34 -13.14 16.77
CA LEU A 601 -7.31 -13.02 15.32
C LEU A 601 -8.66 -12.58 14.74
N ASP A 602 -9.74 -12.53 15.51
CA ASP A 602 -11.10 -12.27 15.04
C ASP A 602 -11.51 -13.24 13.90
N HIS A 603 -11.43 -14.54 14.18
CA HIS A 603 -11.87 -15.63 13.31
C HIS A 603 -13.31 -16.05 13.61
N THR A 604 -14.12 -16.25 12.55
CA THR A 604 -15.52 -16.66 12.72
C THR A 604 -15.75 -18.13 13.01
N SER A 605 -14.84 -19.00 12.59
CA SER A 605 -14.95 -20.44 12.84
C SER A 605 -13.66 -20.99 13.44
N ALA A 606 -13.80 -22.03 14.26
CA ALA A 606 -12.66 -22.76 14.80
C ALA A 606 -11.78 -23.38 13.70
N GLU A 607 -12.39 -23.74 12.55
CA GLU A 607 -11.69 -24.29 11.39
C GLU A 607 -10.59 -23.34 10.86
N MET A 608 -10.83 -22.02 10.88
CA MET A 608 -9.84 -21.03 10.46
C MET A 608 -8.59 -21.01 11.36
N THR A 609 -8.72 -21.35 12.64
CA THR A 609 -7.61 -21.42 13.61
C THR A 609 -7.01 -22.82 13.71
N ALA A 610 -7.80 -23.87 13.41
CA ALA A 610 -7.38 -25.27 13.50
C ALA A 610 -6.17 -25.59 12.61
N HIS A 611 -5.97 -24.78 11.57
CA HIS A 611 -4.83 -24.89 10.70
C HIS A 611 -3.49 -24.60 11.38
N TYR A 612 -3.46 -23.71 12.37
CA TYR A 612 -2.27 -23.46 13.20
C TYR A 612 -2.03 -24.59 14.20
N ALA A 613 -3.09 -25.19 14.75
CA ALA A 613 -2.98 -26.33 15.66
C ALA A 613 -2.31 -27.55 14.99
N ARG A 614 -2.54 -27.77 13.68
CA ARG A 614 -1.84 -28.81 12.91
C ARG A 614 -0.33 -28.55 12.79
N LEU A 615 0.09 -27.28 12.63
CA LEU A 615 1.51 -26.93 12.63
C LEU A 615 2.14 -27.20 13.99
N HIS A 616 1.47 -26.78 15.06
CA HIS A 616 1.96 -27.03 16.41
C HIS A 616 2.15 -28.52 16.67
N ASP A 617 1.17 -29.36 16.36
CA ASP A 617 1.29 -30.81 16.52
C ASP A 617 2.50 -31.38 15.76
N THR A 618 2.73 -30.90 14.53
CA THR A 618 3.90 -31.29 13.73
C THR A 618 5.22 -30.81 14.35
N THR A 619 5.25 -29.59 14.90
CA THR A 619 6.43 -28.99 15.53
C THR A 619 6.76 -29.69 16.84
N VAL A 620 5.79 -29.86 17.74
CA VAL A 620 5.97 -30.57 19.01
C VAL A 620 6.38 -32.02 18.76
N ARG A 621 5.77 -32.69 17.77
CA ARG A 621 6.18 -34.04 17.36
C ARG A 621 7.64 -34.07 16.91
N ARG A 622 8.08 -33.15 16.06
CA ARG A 622 9.47 -33.07 15.59
C ARG A 622 10.46 -32.80 16.73
N HIS A 623 10.15 -31.86 17.63
CA HIS A 623 11.00 -31.60 18.80
C HIS A 623 11.09 -32.81 19.72
N TRP A 624 9.94 -33.45 19.97
CA TRP A 624 9.89 -34.67 20.75
C TRP A 624 10.69 -35.79 20.10
N GLU A 625 10.51 -36.07 18.81
CA GLU A 625 11.27 -37.09 18.07
C GLU A 625 12.78 -36.85 18.15
N LYS A 626 13.24 -35.59 18.01
CA LYS A 626 14.66 -35.20 18.11
C LYS A 626 15.24 -35.23 19.52
N ALA A 627 14.43 -35.04 20.56
CA ALA A 627 14.93 -35.02 21.94
C ALA A 627 15.44 -36.41 22.36
N ARG A 628 16.63 -36.47 22.99
CA ARG A 628 17.11 -37.65 23.70
C ARG A 628 16.22 -37.84 24.94
N LYS A 629 15.48 -38.94 24.98
CA LYS A 629 14.64 -39.31 26.13
C LYS A 629 15.36 -40.33 26.95
N VAL A 630 15.39 -40.14 28.26
CA VAL A 630 16.10 -40.99 29.19
C VAL A 630 15.10 -41.52 30.22
N ASN A 631 15.18 -42.83 30.50
CA ASN A 631 14.43 -43.45 31.59
C ASN A 631 15.17 -43.25 32.93
N ILE A 632 14.59 -43.75 34.00
CA ILE A 632 15.19 -43.71 35.34
C ILE A 632 16.59 -44.35 35.46
N ASN A 633 16.91 -45.31 34.60
CA ASN A 633 18.19 -46.00 34.57
C ASN A 633 19.22 -45.27 33.70
N GLY A 634 18.91 -44.10 33.12
CA GLY A 634 19.84 -43.47 32.17
C GLY A 634 19.79 -44.05 30.75
N ASP A 635 18.93 -45.04 30.47
CA ASP A 635 18.85 -45.65 29.14
C ASP A 635 18.07 -44.75 28.17
N THR A 636 18.54 -44.66 26.92
CA THR A 636 17.86 -43.87 25.88
C THR A 636 16.62 -44.60 25.35
N ILE A 637 15.48 -43.92 25.34
CA ILE A 637 14.20 -44.45 24.83
C ILE A 637 14.04 -44.07 23.36
N THR A 638 14.08 -45.09 22.48
CA THR A 638 13.83 -44.93 21.05
C THR A 638 12.37 -45.25 20.72
N ILE A 639 11.70 -44.35 20.02
CA ILE A 639 10.34 -44.56 19.49
C ILE A 639 10.47 -44.59 17.97
N ASP A 640 10.08 -45.68 17.33
CA ASP A 640 10.06 -45.78 15.86
C ASP A 640 8.97 -44.84 15.29
N PRO A 641 9.35 -43.79 14.54
CA PRO A 641 8.40 -42.82 14.00
C PRO A 641 7.61 -43.34 12.79
N GLN A 642 7.98 -44.48 12.19
CA GLN A 642 7.33 -45.07 10.99
C GLN A 642 6.60 -46.40 11.24
N GLY A 643 6.61 -46.91 12.47
CA GLY A 643 5.89 -48.12 12.82
C GLY A 643 4.35 -47.99 12.67
N PRO A 644 3.62 -49.11 12.54
CA PRO A 644 2.16 -49.11 12.34
C PRO A 644 1.36 -48.50 13.51
N LEU A 645 2.00 -48.27 14.66
CA LEU A 645 1.43 -47.65 15.85
C LEU A 645 2.00 -46.25 16.15
N ALA A 646 2.75 -45.64 15.23
CA ALA A 646 3.42 -44.36 15.46
C ALA A 646 2.43 -43.22 15.80
N GLU A 647 1.32 -43.11 15.05
CA GLU A 647 0.28 -42.08 15.34
C GLU A 647 -0.43 -42.32 16.68
N ALA A 648 -0.75 -43.57 17.00
CA ALA A 648 -1.38 -43.93 18.28
C ALA A 648 -0.43 -43.71 19.47
N SER A 649 0.85 -44.00 19.30
CA SER A 649 1.91 -43.75 20.29
C SER A 649 2.11 -42.26 20.53
N TRP A 650 2.11 -41.46 19.46
CA TRP A 650 2.17 -40.00 19.53
C TRP A 650 0.95 -39.42 20.28
N ALA A 651 -0.26 -39.86 19.93
CA ALA A 651 -1.48 -39.43 20.61
C ALA A 651 -1.48 -39.78 22.11
N LYS A 652 -1.01 -40.98 22.48
CA LYS A 652 -0.85 -41.40 23.88
C LYS A 652 0.13 -40.51 24.64
N GLN A 653 1.28 -40.21 24.04
CA GLN A 653 2.31 -39.37 24.67
C GLN A 653 1.83 -37.93 24.84
N ARG A 654 1.13 -37.38 23.86
CA ARG A 654 0.54 -36.05 23.94
C ARG A 654 -0.51 -35.95 25.05
N LEU A 655 -1.37 -36.96 25.16
CA LEU A 655 -2.36 -37.04 26.24
C LEU A 655 -1.67 -37.10 27.61
N GLY A 656 -0.67 -37.99 27.76
CA GLY A 656 0.12 -38.11 28.99
C GLY A 656 0.83 -36.82 29.39
N ARG A 657 1.43 -36.09 28.45
CA ARG A 657 2.06 -34.78 28.71
C ARG A 657 1.05 -33.72 29.18
N ALA A 658 -0.15 -33.71 28.61
CA ALA A 658 -1.19 -32.75 28.95
C ALA A 658 -1.86 -33.05 30.30
N THR A 659 -1.96 -34.32 30.70
CA THR A 659 -2.72 -34.73 31.89
C THR A 659 -1.87 -35.23 33.05
N GLN A 660 -0.59 -35.52 32.84
CA GLN A 660 0.31 -36.18 33.80
C GLN A 660 1.77 -35.65 33.73
N SER A 661 1.94 -34.33 33.56
CA SER A 661 3.24 -33.66 33.62
C SER A 661 3.83 -33.67 35.04
N LEU A 662 5.12 -33.94 35.18
CA LEU A 662 5.84 -33.92 36.45
C LEU A 662 6.80 -32.73 36.50
N PRO A 663 7.21 -32.25 37.69
CA PRO A 663 8.14 -31.13 37.82
C PRO A 663 9.52 -31.34 37.17
N ASN A 664 9.93 -32.60 36.99
CA ASN A 664 11.24 -33.00 36.48
C ASN A 664 11.17 -33.98 35.28
N GLY A 665 10.00 -34.14 34.66
CA GLY A 665 9.83 -35.04 33.52
C GLY A 665 8.38 -35.37 33.22
N PHE A 666 8.15 -36.55 32.67
CA PHE A 666 6.86 -37.02 32.19
C PHE A 666 6.54 -38.41 32.72
N CYS A 667 5.26 -38.64 33.00
CA CYS A 667 4.76 -39.97 33.34
C CYS A 667 4.40 -40.75 32.06
N GLY A 668 4.97 -41.94 31.88
CA GLY A 668 4.63 -42.87 30.81
C GLY A 668 3.40 -43.74 31.10
N LEU A 669 2.76 -43.58 32.27
CA LEU A 669 1.56 -44.32 32.65
C LEU A 669 0.41 -43.99 31.66
N PRO A 670 -0.35 -44.99 31.18
CA PRO A 670 -1.53 -44.72 30.38
C PRO A 670 -2.54 -43.86 31.17
N VAL A 671 -3.10 -42.83 30.53
CA VAL A 671 -4.01 -41.86 31.17
C VAL A 671 -5.27 -42.49 31.76
N GLN A 672 -5.66 -43.68 31.29
CA GLN A 672 -6.77 -44.46 31.84
C GLN A 672 -6.48 -45.09 33.21
N LYS A 673 -5.22 -45.03 33.70
CA LYS A 673 -4.80 -45.58 34.99
C LYS A 673 -4.43 -44.46 35.96
N THR A 674 -4.79 -44.63 37.23
CA THR A 674 -4.42 -43.72 38.33
C THR A 674 -3.16 -44.21 39.02
N CYS A 675 -2.21 -43.31 39.30
CA CYS A 675 -1.02 -43.64 40.08
C CYS A 675 -1.38 -43.73 41.58
N PRO A 676 -1.07 -44.84 42.28
CA PRO A 676 -1.30 -44.95 43.72
C PRO A 676 -0.15 -44.37 44.57
N HIS A 677 0.95 -43.92 43.95
CA HIS A 677 2.16 -43.49 44.63
C HIS A 677 2.35 -41.97 44.57
N ALA A 678 2.47 -41.33 45.72
CA ALA A 678 2.91 -39.93 45.83
C ALA A 678 4.45 -39.87 45.82
N ASN A 679 5.03 -38.97 45.02
CA ASN A 679 6.47 -38.64 45.03
C ASN A 679 7.46 -39.80 44.78
N ALA A 680 7.06 -40.86 44.09
CA ALA A 680 7.92 -42.01 43.76
C ALA A 680 8.53 -41.96 42.34
N CYS A 681 8.47 -40.82 41.64
CA CYS A 681 8.77 -40.77 40.21
C CYS A 681 10.25 -41.08 39.89
N LEU A 682 11.18 -40.63 40.73
CA LEU A 682 12.63 -40.92 40.61
C LEU A 682 13.02 -42.34 41.04
N THR A 683 12.04 -43.19 41.35
CA THR A 683 12.17 -44.64 41.54
C THR A 683 11.18 -45.44 40.67
N CYS A 684 10.46 -44.76 39.77
CA CYS A 684 9.39 -45.34 38.95
C CYS A 684 9.88 -45.73 37.55
N PRO A 685 9.62 -46.96 37.07
CA PRO A 685 10.01 -47.39 35.72
C PRO A 685 9.21 -46.69 34.60
N MET A 686 8.09 -46.03 34.94
CA MET A 686 7.29 -45.27 33.97
C MET A 686 7.81 -43.83 33.80
N PHE A 687 8.83 -43.42 34.54
CA PHE A 687 9.37 -42.07 34.46
C PHE A 687 10.23 -41.89 33.21
N VAL A 688 9.96 -40.81 32.47
CA VAL A 688 10.72 -40.41 31.29
C VAL A 688 11.08 -38.95 31.41
N THR A 689 12.32 -38.59 31.11
CA THR A 689 12.77 -37.20 31.14
C THR A 689 13.64 -36.87 29.92
N THR A 690 13.96 -35.60 29.75
CA THR A 690 14.75 -35.06 28.62
C THR A 690 15.70 -33.99 29.14
N ALA A 691 16.65 -33.55 28.30
CA ALA A 691 17.63 -32.51 28.65
C ALA A 691 17.00 -31.17 29.08
N GLU A 692 15.73 -30.92 28.72
CA GLU A 692 14.95 -29.75 29.18
C GLU A 692 14.86 -29.68 30.72
N PHE A 693 14.86 -30.83 31.40
CA PHE A 693 14.74 -30.93 32.86
C PHE A 693 16.08 -31.08 33.59
N LEU A 694 17.20 -30.96 32.87
CA LEU A 694 18.54 -31.13 33.44
C LEU A 694 18.80 -30.18 34.62
N PRO A 695 18.45 -28.87 34.57
CA PRO A 695 18.61 -27.98 35.73
C PRO A 695 17.83 -28.47 36.97
N GLN A 696 16.63 -29.02 36.78
CA GLN A 696 15.77 -29.53 37.83
C GLN A 696 16.36 -30.81 38.44
N HIS A 697 16.95 -31.70 37.64
CA HIS A 697 17.65 -32.88 38.14
C HIS A 697 18.90 -32.50 38.93
N GLN A 698 19.69 -31.55 38.44
CA GLN A 698 20.87 -31.04 39.13
C GLN A 698 20.51 -30.39 40.48
N GLU A 699 19.41 -29.62 40.52
CA GLU A 699 18.91 -29.04 41.77
C GLU A 699 18.42 -30.11 42.74
N GLN A 700 17.61 -31.06 42.28
CA GLN A 700 17.11 -32.16 43.12
C GLN A 700 18.27 -33.00 43.67
N ARG A 701 19.30 -33.26 42.85
CA ARG A 701 20.52 -33.94 43.29
C ARG A 701 21.18 -33.20 44.45
N ARG A 702 21.37 -31.87 44.34
CA ARG A 702 21.94 -31.06 45.44
C ARG A 702 21.12 -31.18 46.72
N GLN A 703 19.80 -31.10 46.61
CA GLN A 703 18.90 -31.24 47.76
C GLN A 703 18.97 -32.65 48.37
N THR A 704 18.98 -33.70 47.56
CA THR A 704 19.10 -35.09 48.03
C THR A 704 20.42 -35.34 48.76
N VAL A 705 21.54 -34.77 48.27
CA VAL A 705 22.84 -34.85 48.98
C VAL A 705 22.76 -34.17 50.35
N GLN A 706 22.14 -32.99 50.45
CA GLN A 706 21.97 -32.30 51.74
C GLN A 706 21.12 -33.12 52.72
N ILE A 707 20.03 -33.74 52.23
CA ILE A 707 19.16 -34.62 53.02
C ILE A 707 19.96 -35.82 53.53
N LEU A 708 20.77 -36.46 52.68
CA LEU A 708 21.61 -37.60 53.06
C LEU A 708 22.61 -37.23 54.15
N SER A 709 23.37 -36.14 53.97
CA SER A 709 24.33 -35.68 54.99
C SER A 709 23.66 -35.39 56.33
N ALA A 710 22.45 -34.81 56.32
CA ALA A 710 21.72 -34.51 57.54
C ALA A 710 21.08 -35.75 58.19
N ALA A 711 20.76 -36.78 57.40
CA ALA A 711 20.23 -38.06 57.87
C ALA A 711 21.32 -38.95 58.48
N GLU A 712 22.52 -38.95 57.87
CA GLU A 712 23.73 -39.61 58.38
C GLU A 712 24.13 -39.06 59.75
N ALA A 713 24.18 -37.74 59.89
CA ALA A 713 24.46 -37.08 61.16
C ALA A 713 23.45 -37.41 62.28
N ARG A 714 22.22 -37.83 61.90
CA ARG A 714 21.13 -38.19 62.81
C ARG A 714 20.90 -39.70 62.96
N GLY A 715 21.72 -40.53 62.32
CA GLY A 715 21.60 -42.00 62.39
C GLY A 715 20.29 -42.56 61.80
N GLN A 716 19.68 -41.89 60.82
CA GLN A 716 18.37 -42.25 60.27
C GLN A 716 18.48 -43.25 59.10
N THR A 717 18.81 -44.51 59.38
CA THR A 717 19.15 -45.55 58.37
C THR A 717 18.14 -45.68 57.23
N ARG A 718 16.83 -45.70 57.53
CA ARG A 718 15.79 -45.85 56.49
C ARG A 718 15.70 -44.65 55.54
N LEU A 719 15.95 -43.44 56.06
CA LEU A 719 15.94 -42.22 55.24
C LEU A 719 17.16 -42.16 54.32
N ILE A 720 18.29 -42.68 54.79
CA ILE A 720 19.54 -42.81 54.04
C ILE A 720 19.33 -43.76 52.86
N GLU A 721 18.86 -44.99 53.10
CA GLU A 721 18.63 -45.98 52.05
C GLU A 721 17.69 -45.47 50.95
N MET A 722 16.58 -44.83 51.33
CA MET A 722 15.60 -44.31 50.36
C MET A 722 16.18 -43.19 49.48
N ASN A 723 16.96 -42.28 50.05
CA ASN A 723 17.53 -41.16 49.30
C ASN A 723 18.79 -41.55 48.52
N GLN A 724 19.52 -42.60 48.92
CA GLN A 724 20.63 -43.14 48.15
C GLN A 724 20.17 -43.69 46.80
N ALA A 725 19.05 -44.42 46.78
CA ALA A 725 18.47 -44.90 45.52
C ALA A 725 18.05 -43.75 44.59
N VAL A 726 17.46 -42.70 45.16
CA VAL A 726 17.08 -41.49 44.40
C VAL A 726 18.31 -40.76 43.86
N LEU A 727 19.36 -40.60 44.69
CA LEU A 727 20.61 -39.97 44.27
C LEU A 727 21.28 -40.73 43.13
N HIS A 728 21.36 -42.06 43.23
CA HIS A 728 21.94 -42.91 42.19
C HIS A 728 21.21 -42.78 40.85
N ASN A 729 19.87 -42.74 40.87
CA ASN A 729 19.08 -42.56 39.66
C ASN A 729 19.25 -41.16 39.08
N LEU A 730 19.34 -40.12 39.93
CA LEU A 730 19.61 -38.75 39.50
C LEU A 730 20.99 -38.62 38.83
N ASP A 731 22.02 -39.24 39.40
CA ASP A 731 23.37 -39.28 38.80
C ASP A 731 23.31 -39.89 37.39
N ARG A 732 22.69 -41.07 37.24
CA ARG A 732 22.54 -41.74 35.93
C ARG A 732 21.76 -40.94 34.90
N ILE A 733 20.69 -40.27 35.34
CA ILE A 733 19.88 -39.40 34.48
C ILE A 733 20.72 -38.20 34.02
N ILE A 734 21.43 -37.54 34.94
CA ILE A 734 22.25 -36.36 34.65
C ILE A 734 23.38 -36.75 33.70
N ASP A 735 24.15 -37.80 33.99
CA ASP A 735 25.26 -38.28 33.15
C ASP A 735 24.79 -38.58 31.72
N SER A 736 23.65 -39.27 31.58
CA SER A 736 23.10 -39.62 30.26
C SER A 736 22.54 -38.41 29.49
N LEU A 737 22.13 -37.35 30.19
CA LEU A 737 21.63 -36.12 29.57
C LEU A 737 22.74 -35.09 29.29
N ASP A 738 23.83 -35.09 30.09
CA ASP A 738 25.02 -34.24 29.92
C ASP A 738 25.96 -34.75 28.82
N ASP A 739 25.91 -36.05 28.50
CA ASP A 739 26.63 -36.67 27.37
C ASP A 739 26.15 -36.09 26.02
N THR A 740 26.67 -34.91 25.70
CA THR A 740 26.60 -34.26 24.39
C THR A 740 27.78 -34.73 23.53
N ALA A 741 27.84 -36.04 23.26
CA ALA A 741 28.53 -36.48 22.05
C ALA A 741 27.65 -36.05 20.84
N PRO A 742 28.16 -35.25 19.89
CA PRO A 742 27.42 -34.91 18.69
C PRO A 742 27.09 -36.20 17.94
N ALA A 743 25.80 -36.42 17.65
CA ALA A 743 25.37 -37.49 16.77
C ALA A 743 26.11 -37.36 15.44
N GLU A 744 26.98 -38.32 15.15
CA GLU A 744 27.58 -38.49 13.83
C GLU A 744 26.46 -38.49 12.78
N ALA A 745 26.62 -37.63 11.78
CA ALA A 745 25.77 -37.60 10.60
C ALA A 745 25.93 -38.92 9.84
N ALA A 746 24.92 -39.79 9.94
CA ALA A 746 24.78 -40.96 9.10
C ALA A 746 23.58 -40.77 8.15
N GLY A 747 23.89 -40.55 6.87
CA GLY A 747 23.06 -40.88 5.69
C GLY A 747 21.82 -40.05 5.44
#